data_AF-A0A538C6T3-F1
#
_entry.id   AF-A0A538C6T3-F1
#
_cell.length_a   1.000
_cell.length_b   1.000
_cell.length_c   1.000
_cell.angle_alpha   90.00
_cell.angle_beta   90.00
_cell.angle_gamma   90.00
#
_symmetry.space_group_name_H-M   'P 1'
#
loop_
_entity.id
_entity.type
_entity.pdbx_description
1 polymer ?
#
loop_
_entity_poly.entity_id
_entity_poly.type
_entity_poly.pdbx_seq_one_letter_code
_entity_poly.pdbx_strand_id
1 'polypeptide(L)'
;MCTVCPCRRSPAGDDSRRQGALRELNVRGVHAYAGEDGGSLAAGAALLSAGRRRRGGSATVAAAALLAATAVCALCALTAPGAWAAIAALPDGRTLSYQPLRGSGGIAPLDAFFSNLDYNGGPVMASNTNYAVYWSPSGASAYPVGYQPGVNQYFEDLAHDSGGHENVDSVATQYNDAAGDFAAYTSHFAGALIDTDPYPADGCSAAAICLTDKQLRTELTAYVRAHGLPIDLSHQYFLLTPPGVEDCFQGGGRECSAGSTKPTYCAYHGNISLPEGELVYSNDPYVTGNERCDDGNHPNGQPSDGALEGGLSHEHNESMTDPVPNIAWTDIGGSGGENGDKCRAFNEATEFGTPLGTASNGAKYNQVINGDLYWYQQEWSNQGNRCLQRFTFSGEEPTASFRSTPGSGTEVAFDATGSTAPGGVSRYNWQFNDGAGGLSNPVETTVPTVNHTFPAASFYVVALTVFASDGTSIGTARAVAAGTPPPPTVTKVTPAKGPSSGGAFVTISGSNFIGATSVRFGSTAVSFTVKSSSSVTAVTSESASGIVDVTVTTPAGTSAISLADHYKFSNPTIAGLTPASGPAAGGTGVAVTGSGFALGAGSTKFKFGGVLASGVECSSHTSCTAVAPPHKAGTFEVKATVNALSSAKDPPADQFTYQ
;
A
#
# COMPACT_ATOMS: atom_id res chain seq x y z
N MET A 1 8.14 -49.32 18.32
CA MET A 1 8.29 -50.24 17.16
C MET A 1 7.08 -50.02 16.28
N CYS A 2 7.22 -49.19 15.23
CA CYS A 2 7.34 -49.60 13.82
C CYS A 2 6.00 -50.15 13.30
N THR A 3 5.44 -49.79 12.14
CA THR A 3 6.04 -49.30 10.89
C THR A 3 4.91 -48.82 9.94
N VAL A 4 5.35 -48.27 8.82
CA VAL A 4 4.68 -47.44 7.82
C VAL A 4 4.39 -48.21 6.50
N CYS A 5 3.38 -47.74 5.73
CA CYS A 5 3.19 -47.78 4.25
C CYS A 5 2.74 -49.07 3.50
N PRO A 6 2.40 -49.04 2.18
CA PRO A 6 1.54 -48.14 1.34
C PRO A 6 0.75 -48.89 0.19
N CYS A 7 -0.04 -48.20 -0.68
CA CYS A 7 0.01 -48.27 -2.18
C CYS A 7 -1.22 -47.77 -3.01
N ARG A 8 -0.93 -46.82 -3.94
CA ARG A 8 -1.31 -46.51 -5.36
C ARG A 8 -2.56 -47.04 -6.14
N ARG A 9 -3.18 -46.06 -6.86
CA ARG A 9 -3.58 -45.87 -8.32
C ARG A 9 -4.78 -46.59 -9.01
N SER A 10 -5.77 -45.75 -9.44
CA SER A 10 -6.45 -45.49 -10.77
C SER A 10 -6.89 -46.65 -11.73
N PRO A 11 -7.95 -46.53 -12.59
CA PRO A 11 -8.11 -45.54 -13.69
C PRO A 11 -9.54 -45.10 -14.14
N ALA A 12 -9.59 -44.35 -15.26
CA ALA A 12 -10.64 -43.48 -15.83
C ALA A 12 -11.65 -44.13 -16.83
N GLY A 13 -12.65 -43.33 -17.28
CA GLY A 13 -13.50 -43.58 -18.48
C GLY A 13 -14.50 -42.44 -18.78
N ASP A 14 -14.59 -42.05 -20.05
CA ASP A 14 -15.16 -40.83 -20.68
C ASP A 14 -16.41 -41.16 -21.54
N ASP A 15 -17.33 -40.19 -21.81
CA ASP A 15 -18.14 -40.12 -23.06
C ASP A 15 -18.92 -38.78 -23.23
N SER A 16 -19.45 -38.55 -24.44
CA SER A 16 -19.32 -37.34 -25.26
C SER A 16 -20.60 -36.61 -25.73
N ARG A 17 -20.45 -35.29 -25.99
CA ARG A 17 -20.92 -34.41 -27.11
C ARG A 17 -22.38 -34.42 -27.66
N ARG A 18 -22.94 -33.19 -27.88
CA ARG A 18 -23.26 -32.52 -29.20
C ARG A 18 -24.22 -31.30 -29.01
N GLN A 19 -23.80 -30.07 -29.36
CA GLN A 19 -24.07 -29.27 -30.58
C GLN A 19 -25.38 -28.43 -30.62
N GLY A 20 -25.24 -27.13 -30.92
CA GLY A 20 -26.29 -26.24 -31.42
C GLY A 20 -25.87 -24.77 -31.48
N ALA A 21 -25.69 -24.22 -32.68
CA ALA A 21 -25.42 -22.81 -32.97
C ALA A 21 -26.63 -22.17 -33.66
N LEU A 22 -26.88 -20.86 -33.46
CA LEU A 22 -27.29 -19.87 -34.49
C LEU A 22 -27.60 -18.47 -33.87
N ARG A 23 -27.71 -17.50 -34.78
CA ARG A 23 -27.48 -16.04 -34.71
C ARG A 23 -28.74 -15.16 -34.55
N GLU A 24 -28.51 -13.88 -34.19
CA GLU A 24 -29.13 -12.60 -34.69
C GLU A 24 -30.31 -11.85 -33.97
N LEU A 25 -30.00 -10.62 -33.48
CA LEU A 25 -30.56 -9.25 -33.75
C LEU A 25 -31.86 -8.65 -33.09
N ASN A 26 -31.72 -7.35 -32.69
CA ASN A 26 -32.68 -6.22 -32.53
C ASN A 26 -33.65 -6.15 -31.31
N VAL A 27 -34.12 -5.01 -30.73
CA VAL A 27 -33.82 -3.56 -30.52
C VAL A 27 -35.05 -2.91 -29.79
N ARG A 28 -34.86 -1.78 -29.05
CA ARG A 28 -35.79 -0.63 -28.74
C ARG A 28 -36.52 -0.44 -27.36
N GLY A 29 -36.45 0.82 -26.87
CA GLY A 29 -37.49 1.59 -26.11
C GLY A 29 -37.00 2.20 -24.77
N VAL A 30 -36.53 3.47 -24.63
CA VAL A 30 -37.17 4.83 -24.58
C VAL A 30 -38.12 5.10 -23.39
N HIS A 31 -37.81 6.08 -22.52
CA HIS A 31 -38.61 7.32 -22.31
C HIS A 31 -37.94 8.33 -21.35
N ALA A 32 -37.95 9.60 -21.76
CA ALA A 32 -37.59 10.80 -21.00
C ALA A 32 -38.86 11.52 -20.50
N TYR A 33 -38.71 12.35 -19.46
CA TYR A 33 -39.63 13.46 -19.16
C TYR A 33 -38.84 14.72 -18.82
N ALA A 34 -39.32 15.84 -19.34
CA ALA A 34 -38.80 17.20 -19.23
C ALA A 34 -39.64 18.05 -18.25
N GLY A 35 -39.06 19.16 -17.81
CA GLY A 35 -39.71 20.33 -17.17
C GLY A 35 -38.59 21.26 -16.68
N GLU A 36 -38.19 22.29 -17.42
CA GLU A 36 -38.79 23.64 -17.59
C GLU A 36 -38.84 24.51 -16.32
N ASP A 37 -38.35 25.74 -16.52
CA ASP A 37 -38.45 26.99 -15.74
C ASP A 37 -37.64 27.11 -14.43
N GLY A 38 -36.93 28.20 -14.12
CA GLY A 38 -36.79 29.52 -14.74
C GLY A 38 -36.26 30.53 -13.69
N GLY A 39 -35.46 31.52 -14.12
CA GLY A 39 -35.29 32.86 -13.48
C GLY A 39 -34.61 32.92 -12.10
N SER A 40 -33.35 33.31 -11.90
CA SER A 40 -32.64 34.59 -12.18
C SER A 40 -32.78 35.69 -11.10
N LEU A 41 -31.62 36.31 -10.80
CA LEU A 41 -31.32 37.62 -10.16
C LEU A 41 -31.38 37.67 -8.62
N ALA A 42 -30.28 37.95 -7.88
CA ALA A 42 -29.33 39.08 -7.86
C ALA A 42 -29.53 39.83 -6.52
N ALA A 43 -28.57 39.75 -5.60
CA ALA A 43 -27.51 40.73 -5.36
C ALA A 43 -27.98 42.02 -4.66
N GLY A 44 -27.36 42.34 -3.53
CA GLY A 44 -27.55 43.62 -2.85
C GLY A 44 -26.88 43.67 -1.48
N ALA A 45 -25.59 44.00 -1.45
CA ALA A 45 -24.83 44.33 -0.25
C ALA A 45 -24.96 45.83 0.09
N ALA A 46 -24.95 46.17 1.39
CA ALA A 46 -24.33 47.34 2.03
C ALA A 46 -24.88 47.47 3.47
N LEU A 47 -24.08 47.28 4.53
CA LEU A 47 -23.17 48.25 5.19
C LEU A 47 -23.87 49.41 5.91
N LEU A 48 -23.55 49.56 7.21
CA LEU A 48 -23.55 50.73 8.12
C LEU A 48 -23.80 50.20 9.55
N SER A 49 -23.32 50.72 10.67
CA SER A 49 -22.29 51.69 11.05
C SER A 49 -22.35 51.79 12.58
N ALA A 50 -21.17 51.75 13.23
CA ALA A 50 -20.72 52.50 14.41
C ALA A 50 -21.62 52.79 15.64
N GLY A 51 -21.00 52.62 16.82
CA GLY A 51 -21.31 53.33 18.09
C GLY A 51 -20.51 52.74 19.26
N ARG A 52 -19.35 53.26 19.71
CA ARG A 52 -19.03 54.49 20.45
C ARG A 52 -19.62 54.53 21.88
N ARG A 53 -18.79 54.39 22.93
CA ARG A 53 -18.57 55.38 24.03
C ARG A 53 -17.67 54.88 25.17
N ARG A 54 -16.99 55.87 25.79
CA ARG A 54 -15.98 55.86 26.86
C ARG A 54 -16.57 55.93 28.28
N ARG A 55 -15.78 55.49 29.28
CA ARG A 55 -15.42 56.09 30.61
C ARG A 55 -14.79 54.94 31.45
N GLY A 56 -13.71 54.99 32.23
CA GLY A 56 -12.85 56.04 32.81
C GLY A 56 -12.60 55.69 34.29
N GLY A 57 -11.36 55.38 34.72
CA GLY A 57 -10.98 55.19 36.13
C GLY A 57 -9.67 54.41 36.38
N SER A 58 -8.64 55.09 36.91
CA SER A 58 -7.29 54.63 37.32
C SER A 58 -7.33 53.70 38.57
N ALA A 59 -6.34 52.89 38.98
CA ALA A 59 -4.87 53.04 38.99
C ALA A 59 -4.10 51.72 39.32
N THR A 60 -2.79 51.72 38.98
CA THR A 60 -1.64 50.93 39.52
C THR A 60 -1.62 49.39 39.37
N VAL A 61 -0.55 48.67 38.94
CA VAL A 61 0.87 48.93 38.66
C VAL A 61 1.45 47.77 37.81
N ALA A 62 2.45 48.10 36.98
CA ALA A 62 3.57 47.29 36.47
C ALA A 62 3.46 46.44 35.17
N ALA A 63 4.39 46.79 34.28
CA ALA A 63 5.18 45.94 33.37
C ALA A 63 4.64 45.64 31.95
N ALA A 64 4.81 46.67 31.12
CA ALA A 64 5.54 46.65 29.84
C ALA A 64 5.15 45.60 28.77
N ALA A 65 4.27 46.03 27.86
CA ALA A 65 4.21 45.51 26.50
C ALA A 65 4.04 46.67 25.50
N LEU A 66 4.80 46.56 24.40
CA LEU A 66 4.68 47.23 23.10
C LEU A 66 5.02 48.72 22.94
N LEU A 67 5.94 48.96 21.99
CA LEU A 67 5.75 49.85 20.84
C LEU A 67 6.39 49.13 19.62
N ALA A 68 5.89 49.15 18.39
CA ALA A 68 4.59 49.41 17.80
C ALA A 68 4.77 49.16 16.29
N ALA A 69 3.72 48.62 15.66
CA ALA A 69 3.12 49.02 14.37
C ALA A 69 4.04 49.33 13.15
N THR A 70 3.78 48.96 11.91
CA THR A 70 2.78 48.16 11.16
C THR A 70 3.13 48.45 9.68
N ALA A 71 3.19 47.45 8.81
CA ALA A 71 2.86 47.64 7.39
C ALA A 71 2.47 46.31 6.76
N VAL A 72 1.24 46.26 6.28
CA VAL A 72 0.57 45.12 5.63
C VAL A 72 1.08 44.96 4.20
N CYS A 73 1.40 43.73 3.79
CA CYS A 73 1.22 43.27 2.41
C CYS A 73 1.00 41.75 2.36
N ALA A 74 -0.24 41.40 2.00
CA ALA A 74 -0.67 40.35 1.09
C ALA A 74 0.01 38.96 1.12
N LEU A 75 -0.85 37.97 1.41
CA LEU A 75 -0.96 36.66 0.77
C LEU A 75 0.13 36.31 -0.25
N CYS A 76 0.99 35.38 0.14
CA CYS A 76 1.42 34.25 -0.68
C CYS A 76 1.88 33.14 0.29
N ALA A 77 0.92 32.47 0.91
CA ALA A 77 1.17 31.12 1.40
C ALA A 77 1.32 30.25 0.15
N LEU A 78 2.56 30.05 -0.29
CA LEU A 78 2.91 28.99 -1.22
C LEU A 78 2.64 27.68 -0.50
N THR A 79 1.40 27.19 -0.63
CA THR A 79 1.00 25.84 -0.28
C THR A 79 1.87 24.90 -1.08
N ALA A 80 2.79 24.22 -0.41
CA ALA A 80 3.42 23.04 -0.99
C ALA A 80 2.28 22.05 -1.31
N PRO A 81 2.19 21.52 -2.54
CA PRO A 81 1.18 20.53 -2.87
C PRO A 81 1.48 19.28 -2.04
N GLY A 82 0.55 18.93 -1.14
CA GLY A 82 0.61 17.70 -0.35
C GLY A 82 0.73 16.49 -1.27
N ALA A 83 1.58 15.54 -0.89
CA ALA A 83 1.79 14.30 -1.63
C ALA A 83 0.54 13.41 -1.52
N TRP A 84 0.21 12.73 -2.62
CA TRP A 84 -1.03 12.00 -2.85
C TRP A 84 -0.75 10.50 -2.87
N ALA A 85 -1.72 9.72 -2.39
CA ALA A 85 -1.69 8.27 -2.31
C ALA A 85 -2.63 7.57 -3.32
N ALA A 86 -2.26 6.37 -3.83
CA ALA A 86 -2.84 5.50 -4.91
C ALA A 86 -3.19 4.01 -4.53
N ILE A 87 -4.39 3.44 -4.76
CA ILE A 87 -4.79 2.02 -4.51
C ILE A 87 -4.87 1.22 -5.86
N ALA A 88 -4.50 -0.08 -5.90
CA ALA A 88 -4.71 -1.10 -6.96
C ALA A 88 -5.82 -2.16 -6.66
N ALA A 89 -6.50 -2.69 -7.68
CA ALA A 89 -7.81 -3.37 -7.55
C ALA A 89 -7.96 -4.65 -8.32
N LEU A 90 -8.88 -5.48 -7.82
CA LEU A 90 -9.19 -6.78 -8.36
C LEU A 90 -10.64 -6.87 -8.89
N PRO A 91 -10.91 -7.83 -9.80
CA PRO A 91 -12.08 -7.83 -10.69
C PRO A 91 -13.44 -8.16 -10.06
N ASP A 92 -13.56 -8.33 -8.74
CA ASP A 92 -14.74 -8.87 -8.06
C ASP A 92 -15.55 -7.85 -7.23
N GLY A 93 -15.14 -6.58 -7.20
CA GLY A 93 -15.95 -5.50 -6.62
C GLY A 93 -15.94 -5.41 -5.09
N ARG A 94 -14.93 -5.96 -4.40
CA ARG A 94 -14.63 -5.64 -2.99
C ARG A 94 -13.67 -4.44 -2.91
N THR A 95 -13.73 -3.61 -1.85
CA THR A 95 -12.90 -2.40 -1.70
C THR A 95 -12.40 -2.18 -0.27
N LEU A 96 -11.09 -1.99 -0.09
CA LEU A 96 -10.35 -1.48 1.09
C LEU A 96 -8.94 -0.98 0.64
N SER A 97 -8.22 0.03 1.15
CA SER A 97 -8.46 1.19 2.03
C SER A 97 -7.31 2.25 1.88
N TYR A 98 -7.36 3.30 2.73
CA TYR A 98 -7.00 4.74 2.67
C TYR A 98 -5.93 5.20 3.72
N GLN A 99 -5.15 6.32 3.60
CA GLN A 99 -4.73 7.28 4.70
C GLN A 99 -3.78 8.48 4.30
N PRO A 100 -3.35 9.54 5.13
CA PRO A 100 -2.95 9.56 6.58
C PRO A 100 -3.16 10.82 7.55
N LEU A 101 -2.75 10.57 8.82
CA LEU A 101 -2.69 11.11 10.24
C LEU A 101 -2.36 12.58 10.73
N ARG A 102 -2.84 12.95 11.96
CA ARG A 102 -2.12 13.35 13.26
C ARG A 102 -2.83 14.39 14.20
N GLY A 103 -3.00 14.01 15.50
CA GLY A 103 -3.00 14.84 16.74
C GLY A 103 -4.37 15.26 17.34
N SER A 104 -4.69 15.23 18.65
CA SER A 104 -3.97 14.94 19.91
C SER A 104 -4.96 14.77 21.09
N GLY A 105 -4.71 13.82 22.01
CA GLY A 105 -4.85 14.00 23.47
C GLY A 105 -6.23 13.89 24.16
N GLY A 106 -6.46 12.73 24.80
CA GLY A 106 -6.91 12.59 26.19
C GLY A 106 -8.40 12.74 26.54
N ILE A 107 -9.05 11.62 26.86
CA ILE A 107 -9.52 11.20 28.21
C ILE A 107 -9.96 9.73 28.06
N ALA A 108 -9.33 8.81 28.79
CA ALA A 108 -9.74 7.41 28.84
C ALA A 108 -11.09 7.25 29.56
N PRO A 109 -12.02 6.43 29.02
CA PRO A 109 -12.71 5.49 29.90
C PRO A 109 -13.09 4.14 29.27
N LEU A 110 -13.36 3.19 30.17
CA LEU A 110 -13.87 1.80 30.05
C LEU A 110 -12.90 0.68 29.65
N ASP A 111 -11.75 0.94 29.01
CA ASP A 111 -10.81 -0.14 28.66
C ASP A 111 -9.84 -0.55 29.79
N ALA A 112 -10.39 -0.98 30.91
CA ALA A 112 -9.62 -1.67 31.95
C ALA A 112 -9.94 -3.18 32.02
N PHE A 113 -10.73 -3.68 31.07
CA PHE A 113 -11.21 -5.07 31.06
C PHE A 113 -10.84 -5.86 29.78
N PHE A 114 -10.50 -5.24 28.64
CA PHE A 114 -10.26 -5.96 27.38
C PHE A 114 -9.20 -5.32 26.44
N SER A 115 -7.93 -5.68 26.64
CA SER A 115 -6.71 -5.19 25.96
C SER A 115 -6.51 -5.57 24.48
N ASN A 116 -7.54 -5.90 23.70
CA ASN A 116 -7.37 -6.36 22.30
C ASN A 116 -7.19 -5.24 21.26
N LEU A 117 -6.66 -5.58 20.08
CA LEU A 117 -6.62 -4.70 18.91
C LEU A 117 -8.00 -4.63 18.24
N ASP A 118 -8.33 -3.48 17.68
CA ASP A 118 -9.54 -3.20 16.94
C ASP A 118 -9.25 -3.08 15.44
N TYR A 119 -10.21 -3.52 14.62
CA TYR A 119 -10.14 -3.32 13.19
C TYR A 119 -10.66 -1.94 12.77
N ASN A 120 -9.80 -1.14 12.13
CA ASN A 120 -10.04 0.25 11.74
C ASN A 120 -10.31 0.44 10.23
N GLY A 121 -10.46 -0.66 9.48
CA GLY A 121 -10.87 -0.62 8.08
C GLY A 121 -9.74 -0.55 7.07
N GLY A 122 -8.48 -0.77 7.46
CA GLY A 122 -7.30 -0.90 6.62
C GLY A 122 -7.18 -2.29 5.96
N PRO A 123 -6.30 -2.46 4.96
CA PRO A 123 -6.03 -3.77 4.38
C PRO A 123 -5.08 -4.58 5.30
N VAL A 124 -4.97 -5.87 5.04
CA VAL A 124 -3.91 -6.74 5.60
C VAL A 124 -3.09 -7.34 4.45
N MET A 125 -1.90 -7.89 4.73
CA MET A 125 -1.12 -8.63 3.73
C MET A 125 -1.47 -10.12 3.76
N ALA A 126 -2.28 -10.58 2.80
CA ALA A 126 -2.62 -12.01 2.66
C ALA A 126 -1.47 -12.89 2.18
N SER A 127 -0.40 -12.27 1.70
CA SER A 127 0.90 -12.87 1.43
C SER A 127 1.93 -11.75 1.48
N ASN A 128 3.15 -12.06 1.90
CA ASN A 128 4.22 -11.08 1.96
C ASN A 128 5.49 -11.61 1.30
N THR A 129 5.88 -10.92 0.24
CA THR A 129 7.13 -11.15 -0.46
C THR A 129 8.15 -10.12 -0.03
N ASN A 130 9.18 -10.58 0.66
CA ASN A 130 10.15 -9.76 1.35
C ASN A 130 11.40 -9.57 0.48
N TYR A 131 11.88 -8.33 0.41
CA TYR A 131 13.19 -7.97 -0.14
C TYR A 131 14.05 -7.36 0.95
N ALA A 132 15.29 -7.83 1.07
CA ALA A 132 16.30 -7.17 1.90
C ALA A 132 17.06 -6.15 1.04
N VAL A 133 16.87 -4.86 1.30
CA VAL A 133 17.51 -3.75 0.57
C VAL A 133 18.70 -3.23 1.36
N TYR A 134 19.91 -3.59 0.94
CA TYR A 134 21.14 -3.12 1.54
C TYR A 134 21.65 -1.88 0.82
N TRP A 135 21.55 -0.71 1.47
CA TRP A 135 22.06 0.53 0.92
C TRP A 135 23.55 0.69 1.21
N SER A 136 24.39 0.32 0.24
CA SER A 136 25.85 0.21 0.36
C SER A 136 26.59 0.96 -0.76
N PRO A 137 26.57 2.30 -0.75
CA PRO A 137 27.34 3.08 -1.71
C PRO A 137 28.85 2.96 -1.49
N SER A 138 29.61 3.17 -2.56
CA SER A 138 31.08 3.18 -2.49
C SER A 138 31.59 4.20 -1.47
N GLY A 139 32.39 3.73 -0.51
CA GLY A 139 32.98 4.57 0.54
C GLY A 139 32.17 4.66 1.83
N ALA A 140 30.98 4.07 1.89
CA ALA A 140 30.26 3.84 3.14
C ALA A 140 30.93 2.76 3.99
N SER A 141 30.57 2.72 5.28
CA SER A 141 30.91 1.59 6.15
C SER A 141 30.40 0.28 5.54
N ALA A 142 31.22 -0.75 5.55
CA ALA A 142 30.77 -2.08 5.16
C ALA A 142 29.90 -2.69 6.26
N TYR A 143 28.90 -3.49 5.87
CA TYR A 143 28.22 -4.36 6.83
C TYR A 143 29.22 -5.35 7.43
N PRO A 144 29.12 -5.63 8.74
CA PRO A 144 29.95 -6.65 9.37
C PRO A 144 29.76 -8.02 8.71
N VAL A 145 30.83 -8.82 8.73
CA VAL A 145 30.79 -10.20 8.22
C VAL A 145 29.66 -10.96 8.92
N GLY A 146 28.85 -11.66 8.13
CA GLY A 146 27.71 -12.44 8.63
C GLY A 146 26.39 -11.66 8.74
N TYR A 147 26.39 -10.33 8.66
CA TYR A 147 25.17 -9.53 8.76
C TYR A 147 24.21 -9.80 7.59
N GLN A 148 24.64 -9.51 6.36
CA GLN A 148 23.77 -9.70 5.18
C GLN A 148 23.40 -11.17 4.96
N PRO A 149 24.33 -12.14 5.02
CA PRO A 149 23.96 -13.55 4.88
C PRO A 149 22.98 -14.03 5.94
N GLY A 150 23.12 -13.58 7.20
CA GLY A 150 22.22 -13.99 8.28
C GLY A 150 20.81 -13.39 8.17
N VAL A 151 20.68 -12.12 7.76
CA VAL A 151 19.36 -11.52 7.48
C VAL A 151 18.68 -12.21 6.30
N ASN A 152 19.43 -12.53 5.24
CA ASN A 152 18.89 -13.29 4.11
C ASN A 152 18.45 -14.70 4.53
N GLN A 153 19.26 -15.39 5.34
CA GLN A 153 18.94 -16.72 5.87
C GLN A 153 17.63 -16.70 6.64
N TYR A 154 17.42 -15.70 7.51
CA TYR A 154 16.17 -15.55 8.25
C TYR A 154 14.95 -15.47 7.32
N PHE A 155 15.00 -14.65 6.26
CA PHE A 155 13.88 -14.57 5.32
C PHE A 155 13.72 -15.85 4.47
N GLU A 156 14.81 -16.52 4.11
CA GLU A 156 14.77 -17.83 3.44
C GLU A 156 14.11 -18.89 4.33
N ASP A 157 14.42 -18.90 5.63
CA ASP A 157 13.87 -19.82 6.61
C ASP A 157 12.40 -19.53 6.88
N LEU A 158 12.04 -18.25 7.03
CA LEU A 158 10.64 -17.84 7.14
C LEU A 158 9.83 -18.27 5.91
N ALA A 159 10.40 -18.15 4.71
CA ALA A 159 9.75 -18.61 3.48
C ALA A 159 9.64 -20.14 3.41
N HIS A 160 10.61 -20.87 3.97
CA HIS A 160 10.56 -22.34 4.06
C HIS A 160 9.43 -22.81 4.99
N ASP A 161 9.31 -22.21 6.17
CA ASP A 161 8.31 -22.58 7.19
C ASP A 161 6.95 -21.87 7.00
N SER A 162 6.82 -21.09 5.93
CA SER A 162 5.61 -20.34 5.57
C SER A 162 4.35 -21.20 5.63
N GLY A 163 3.30 -20.64 6.24
CA GLY A 163 2.01 -21.28 6.48
C GLY A 163 2.00 -22.19 7.70
N GLY A 164 3.12 -22.29 8.42
CA GLY A 164 3.26 -23.02 9.66
C GLY A 164 2.62 -22.32 10.87
N HIS A 165 2.75 -22.96 12.03
CA HIS A 165 2.20 -22.50 13.31
C HIS A 165 3.23 -22.58 14.46
N GLU A 166 4.51 -22.72 14.12
CA GLU A 166 5.57 -23.00 15.09
C GLU A 166 6.38 -21.76 15.50
N ASN A 167 6.20 -20.64 14.78
CA ASN A 167 6.89 -19.37 15.02
C ASN A 167 5.92 -18.19 15.15
N VAL A 168 6.48 -17.02 15.41
CA VAL A 168 5.76 -15.79 15.76
C VAL A 168 4.86 -15.28 14.62
N ASP A 169 5.27 -15.45 13.37
CA ASP A 169 4.49 -15.05 12.19
C ASP A 169 3.11 -15.71 12.13
N SER A 170 2.97 -16.90 12.72
CA SER A 170 1.67 -17.56 12.84
C SER A 170 0.64 -16.75 13.65
N VAL A 171 1.07 -15.84 14.53
CA VAL A 171 0.18 -15.01 15.34
C VAL A 171 -0.62 -14.04 14.46
N ALA A 172 -0.03 -13.52 13.39
CA ALA A 172 -0.71 -12.61 12.48
C ALA A 172 -1.95 -13.24 11.81
N THR A 173 -1.99 -14.58 11.71
CA THR A 173 -3.02 -15.31 10.94
C THR A 173 -4.45 -15.16 11.42
N GLN A 174 -4.65 -14.58 12.61
CA GLN A 174 -5.97 -14.29 13.17
C GLN A 174 -6.58 -12.97 12.67
N TYR A 175 -5.77 -12.10 12.05
CA TYR A 175 -6.18 -10.74 11.67
C TYR A 175 -6.67 -10.72 10.23
N ASN A 176 -7.85 -10.13 10.01
CA ASN A 176 -8.48 -10.09 8.70
C ASN A 176 -8.91 -8.68 8.31
N ASP A 177 -9.11 -8.46 7.02
CA ASP A 177 -9.69 -7.23 6.53
C ASP A 177 -11.19 -7.42 6.19
N ALA A 178 -11.83 -6.32 5.86
CA ALA A 178 -13.21 -6.27 5.39
C ALA A 178 -13.50 -6.99 4.08
N ALA A 179 -12.48 -7.24 3.26
CA ALA A 179 -12.61 -8.06 2.08
C ALA A 179 -12.80 -9.52 2.52
N GLY A 180 -12.32 -9.87 3.72
CA GLY A 180 -12.27 -11.23 4.24
C GLY A 180 -10.94 -11.90 3.91
N ASP A 181 -9.96 -11.12 3.47
CA ASP A 181 -8.59 -11.58 3.33
C ASP A 181 -7.95 -11.56 4.72
N PHE A 182 -7.24 -12.63 5.06
CA PHE A 182 -6.52 -12.73 6.33
C PHE A 182 -5.07 -12.34 6.10
N ALA A 183 -4.47 -11.61 7.04
CA ALA A 183 -3.03 -11.59 7.17
C ALA A 183 -2.60 -13.05 7.25
N ALA A 184 -1.68 -13.48 6.39
CA ALA A 184 -1.27 -14.87 6.39
C ALA A 184 0.24 -14.93 6.55
N TYR A 185 0.71 -15.96 7.25
CA TYR A 185 2.12 -16.34 7.22
C TYR A 185 2.49 -16.97 5.86
N THR A 186 2.07 -16.37 4.74
CA THR A 186 2.44 -16.79 3.38
C THR A 186 3.66 -15.96 2.93
N SER A 187 4.79 -16.22 3.59
CA SER A 187 6.04 -15.48 3.41
C SER A 187 6.88 -16.03 2.27
N HIS A 188 7.44 -15.12 1.48
CA HIS A 188 8.36 -15.42 0.39
C HIS A 188 9.58 -14.51 0.51
N PHE A 189 10.77 -15.04 0.22
CA PHE A 189 11.96 -14.22 0.06
C PHE A 189 12.28 -14.05 -1.42
N ALA A 190 12.11 -12.82 -1.94
CA ALA A 190 12.41 -12.52 -3.33
C ALA A 190 13.88 -12.16 -3.57
N GLY A 191 14.65 -11.98 -2.48
CA GLY A 191 16.09 -11.88 -2.52
C GLY A 191 16.64 -10.59 -1.93
N ALA A 192 17.97 -10.54 -1.89
CA ALA A 192 18.73 -9.37 -1.48
C ALA A 192 18.94 -8.42 -2.66
N LEU A 193 18.65 -7.15 -2.43
CA LEU A 193 18.88 -6.03 -3.32
C LEU A 193 20.06 -5.21 -2.77
N ILE A 194 21.04 -4.92 -3.62
CA ILE A 194 22.15 -4.04 -3.27
C ILE A 194 21.92 -2.71 -3.96
N ASP A 195 21.72 -1.67 -3.15
CA ASP A 195 21.65 -0.31 -3.62
C ASP A 195 23.02 0.36 -3.45
N THR A 196 23.63 0.75 -4.56
CA THR A 196 24.94 1.41 -4.58
C THR A 196 24.85 2.92 -4.82
N ASP A 197 23.65 3.46 -4.92
CA ASP A 197 23.44 4.88 -5.19
C ASP A 197 23.96 5.71 -4.01
N PRO A 198 24.67 6.83 -4.30
CA PRO A 198 25.33 7.59 -3.26
C PRO A 198 24.32 8.21 -2.29
N TYR A 199 24.65 8.23 -1.00
CA TYR A 199 23.84 8.93 -0.02
C TYR A 199 23.65 10.40 -0.42
N PRO A 200 22.45 10.96 -0.24
CA PRO A 200 22.27 12.40 -0.36
C PRO A 200 23.05 13.13 0.74
N ALA A 201 23.18 14.45 0.62
CA ALA A 201 23.68 15.26 1.71
C ALA A 201 22.82 15.07 2.98
N ASP A 202 23.45 15.13 4.15
CA ASP A 202 22.78 14.91 5.43
C ASP A 202 21.52 15.77 5.56
N GLY A 203 20.42 15.10 5.89
CA GLY A 203 19.13 15.74 6.15
C GLY A 203 18.94 16.14 7.61
N CYS A 204 19.79 15.64 8.52
CA CYS A 204 19.78 15.93 9.94
C CYS A 204 21.21 16.02 10.51
N SER A 205 21.35 16.27 11.81
CA SER A 205 22.66 16.45 12.46
C SER A 205 22.85 15.58 13.71
N ALA A 206 22.05 14.52 13.85
CA ALA A 206 22.05 13.65 15.03
C ALA A 206 23.14 12.57 15.00
N ALA A 207 23.77 12.35 13.84
CA ALA A 207 24.82 11.37 13.58
C ALA A 207 25.80 11.90 12.52
N ALA A 208 26.88 11.14 12.26
CA ALA A 208 27.92 11.50 11.28
C ALA A 208 27.43 11.43 9.82
N ILE A 209 26.60 10.43 9.51
CA ILE A 209 25.74 10.41 8.34
C ILE A 209 24.32 10.33 8.89
N CYS A 210 23.49 11.30 8.52
CA CYS A 210 22.17 11.48 9.12
C CYS A 210 21.14 11.78 8.03
N LEU A 211 20.38 10.75 7.66
CA LEU A 211 19.33 10.81 6.64
C LEU A 211 17.98 11.19 7.25
N THR A 212 17.05 11.62 6.42
CA THR A 212 15.65 11.80 6.82
C THR A 212 14.78 10.72 6.21
N ASP A 213 13.69 10.35 6.87
CA ASP A 213 12.65 9.46 6.32
C ASP A 213 12.24 9.87 4.88
N LYS A 214 12.08 11.17 4.62
CA LYS A 214 11.80 11.68 3.27
C LYS A 214 12.88 11.28 2.25
N GLN A 215 14.15 11.31 2.64
CA GLN A 215 15.26 10.90 1.77
C GLN A 215 15.24 9.39 1.55
N LEU A 216 15.05 8.60 2.60
CA LEU A 216 14.92 7.14 2.50
C LEU A 216 13.80 6.76 1.54
N ARG A 217 12.61 7.33 1.72
CA ARG A 217 11.45 7.10 0.84
C ARG A 217 11.69 7.53 -0.60
N THR A 218 12.41 8.65 -0.79
CA THR A 218 12.75 9.13 -2.14
C THR A 218 13.69 8.15 -2.85
N GLU A 219 14.72 7.69 -2.14
CA GLU A 219 15.67 6.72 -2.66
C GLU A 219 14.98 5.39 -2.98
N LEU A 220 14.32 4.79 -1.99
CA LEU A 220 13.67 3.49 -2.14
C LEU A 220 12.66 3.51 -3.28
N THR A 221 11.87 4.58 -3.41
CA THR A 221 10.95 4.75 -4.55
C THR A 221 11.70 4.79 -5.88
N ALA A 222 12.83 5.51 -5.95
CA ALA A 222 13.62 5.59 -7.17
C ALA A 222 14.24 4.24 -7.53
N TYR A 223 14.80 3.53 -6.55
CA TYR A 223 15.40 2.22 -6.72
C TYR A 223 14.37 1.17 -7.20
N VAL A 224 13.24 1.05 -6.49
CA VAL A 224 12.15 0.12 -6.83
C VAL A 224 11.65 0.35 -8.26
N ARG A 225 11.44 1.61 -8.64
CA ARG A 225 11.02 1.98 -10.00
C ARG A 225 12.09 1.65 -11.05
N ALA A 226 13.35 1.96 -10.78
CA ALA A 226 14.45 1.74 -11.71
C ALA A 226 14.64 0.25 -12.03
N HIS A 227 14.34 -0.61 -11.06
CA HIS A 227 14.48 -2.06 -11.19
C HIS A 227 13.19 -2.78 -11.58
N GLY A 228 12.08 -2.04 -11.78
CA GLY A 228 10.79 -2.63 -12.15
C GLY A 228 10.22 -3.57 -11.09
N LEU A 229 10.52 -3.30 -9.82
CA LEU A 229 10.09 -4.11 -8.69
C LEU A 229 8.62 -3.80 -8.33
N PRO A 230 7.88 -4.76 -7.73
CA PRO A 230 6.45 -4.60 -7.47
C PRO A 230 6.13 -3.49 -6.45
N ILE A 231 5.03 -2.77 -6.69
CA ILE A 231 4.50 -1.76 -5.77
C ILE A 231 3.03 -2.13 -5.51
N ASP A 232 2.80 -2.94 -4.47
CA ASP A 232 1.49 -3.44 -4.06
C ASP A 232 1.49 -3.87 -2.57
N LEU A 233 0.33 -4.32 -2.08
CA LEU A 233 0.13 -4.77 -0.69
C LEU A 233 0.57 -6.22 -0.43
N SER A 234 1.38 -6.81 -1.31
CA SER A 234 1.92 -8.16 -1.16
C SER A 234 3.45 -8.21 -1.13
N HIS A 235 4.12 -7.05 -1.24
CA HIS A 235 5.57 -6.94 -1.21
C HIS A 235 6.03 -5.95 -0.15
N GLN A 236 7.07 -6.32 0.60
CA GLN A 236 7.68 -5.49 1.62
C GLN A 236 9.18 -5.35 1.36
N TYR A 237 9.68 -4.12 1.51
CA TYR A 237 11.09 -3.77 1.34
C TYR A 237 11.73 -3.41 2.69
N PHE A 238 12.66 -4.23 3.18
CA PHE A 238 13.42 -3.95 4.39
C PHE A 238 14.65 -3.13 4.02
N LEU A 239 14.62 -1.82 4.31
CA LEU A 239 15.72 -0.92 4.03
C LEU A 239 16.73 -0.98 5.17
N LEU A 240 17.85 -1.65 4.93
CA LEU A 240 18.91 -1.83 5.92
C LEU A 240 20.07 -0.89 5.62
N THR A 241 20.34 0.09 6.48
CA THR A 241 21.55 0.94 6.36
C THR A 241 22.73 0.32 7.12
N PRO A 242 23.99 0.56 6.70
CA PRO A 242 25.16 0.00 7.36
C PRO A 242 25.54 0.77 8.65
N PRO A 243 26.46 0.24 9.48
CA PRO A 243 26.89 0.91 10.71
C PRO A 243 27.35 2.36 10.49
N GLY A 244 26.82 3.27 11.30
CA GLY A 244 27.17 4.70 11.26
C GLY A 244 26.37 5.52 10.25
N VAL A 245 25.35 4.93 9.61
CA VAL A 245 24.37 5.61 8.77
C VAL A 245 23.03 5.58 9.49
N GLU A 246 22.69 6.70 10.12
CA GLU A 246 21.49 6.85 10.93
C GLU A 246 20.45 7.69 10.20
N ASP A 247 19.21 7.62 10.66
CA ASP A 247 18.11 8.40 10.09
C ASP A 247 17.20 9.02 11.15
N CYS A 248 16.38 9.98 10.74
CA CYS A 248 15.37 10.62 11.56
C CYS A 248 14.08 10.87 10.77
N PHE A 249 12.92 10.87 11.44
CA PHE A 249 11.65 11.23 10.79
C PHE A 249 11.64 12.67 10.24
N GLN A 250 12.42 13.56 10.86
CA GLN A 250 12.49 14.97 10.49
C GLN A 250 13.92 15.53 10.51
N GLY A 251 14.17 16.53 9.67
CA GLY A 251 15.49 17.20 9.60
C GLY A 251 15.89 17.97 10.87
N GLY A 252 14.97 18.13 11.83
CA GLY A 252 15.27 18.67 13.16
C GLY A 252 15.98 17.70 14.10
N GLY A 253 16.13 16.42 13.72
CA GLY A 253 16.89 15.41 14.48
C GLY A 253 16.33 15.13 15.88
N ARG A 254 15.00 15.09 16.02
CA ARG A 254 14.33 14.90 17.32
C ARG A 254 13.81 13.49 17.53
N GLU A 255 13.45 12.80 16.46
CA GLU A 255 13.00 11.41 16.48
C GLU A 255 13.89 10.64 15.49
N CYS A 256 14.88 9.93 16.01
CA CYS A 256 15.96 9.34 15.22
C CYS A 256 16.23 7.88 15.59
N SER A 257 16.92 7.18 14.71
CA SER A 257 17.34 5.79 14.89
C SER A 257 18.28 5.61 16.08
N ALA A 258 18.42 4.35 16.50
CA ALA A 258 19.07 3.96 17.74
C ALA A 258 20.56 4.32 17.81
N GLY A 259 21.28 4.31 16.68
CA GLY A 259 22.69 4.66 16.62
C GLY A 259 22.96 6.18 16.64
N SER A 260 21.92 7.02 16.66
CA SER A 260 22.05 8.47 16.76
C SER A 260 22.32 8.96 18.20
N THR A 261 22.69 10.24 18.34
CA THR A 261 22.91 10.86 19.67
C THR A 261 21.63 11.07 20.49
N LYS A 262 20.44 10.97 19.88
CA LYS A 262 19.13 11.13 20.54
C LYS A 262 18.13 10.09 19.99
N PRO A 263 18.33 8.80 20.33
CA PRO A 263 17.58 7.71 19.72
C PRO A 263 16.14 7.65 20.21
N THR A 264 15.23 7.25 19.32
CA THR A 264 13.79 7.14 19.51
C THR A 264 13.24 5.80 19.03
N TYR A 265 13.80 5.22 17.97
CA TYR A 265 13.37 3.92 17.44
C TYR A 265 14.57 3.04 17.07
N CYS A 266 14.31 1.73 16.96
CA CYS A 266 15.26 0.74 16.49
C CYS A 266 14.99 0.40 15.01
N ALA A 267 13.72 0.18 14.70
CA ALA A 267 13.16 0.10 13.36
C ALA A 267 11.77 0.78 13.36
N TYR A 268 11.18 0.92 12.17
CA TYR A 268 9.76 1.22 11.98
C TYR A 268 9.35 0.77 10.58
N HIS A 269 8.09 0.37 10.40
CA HIS A 269 7.51 0.17 9.08
C HIS A 269 6.67 1.37 8.62
N GLY A 270 6.44 1.41 7.31
CA GLY A 270 5.69 2.47 6.67
C GLY A 270 5.25 2.11 5.27
N ASN A 271 4.48 3.03 4.69
CA ASN A 271 4.06 2.92 3.30
C ASN A 271 4.37 4.20 2.52
N ILE A 272 4.62 4.03 1.22
CA ILE A 272 4.69 5.11 0.25
C ILE A 272 3.60 4.87 -0.77
N SER A 273 2.59 5.72 -0.71
CA SER A 273 1.53 5.66 -1.67
C SER A 273 1.94 6.37 -2.97
N LEU A 274 2.06 5.62 -4.05
CA LEU A 274 2.60 6.06 -5.34
C LEU A 274 1.57 5.79 -6.44
N PRO A 275 1.41 6.60 -7.50
CA PRO A 275 0.39 6.39 -8.54
C PRO A 275 0.15 4.94 -9.01
N GLU A 276 1.20 4.12 -8.99
CA GLU A 276 1.23 2.70 -9.31
C GLU A 276 0.78 1.70 -8.22
N GLY A 277 0.74 2.08 -6.94
CA GLY A 277 0.28 1.23 -5.84
C GLY A 277 0.79 1.70 -4.48
N GLU A 278 0.79 0.78 -3.52
CA GLU A 278 1.42 1.00 -2.21
C GLU A 278 2.78 0.34 -2.17
N LEU A 279 3.82 1.10 -1.83
CA LEU A 279 5.14 0.56 -1.53
C LEU A 279 5.24 0.41 -0.01
N VAL A 280 5.13 -0.82 0.49
CA VAL A 280 5.30 -1.13 1.91
C VAL A 280 6.78 -1.35 2.20
N TYR A 281 7.31 -0.74 3.25
CA TYR A 281 8.71 -0.87 3.61
C TYR A 281 8.89 -0.90 5.14
N SER A 282 9.99 -1.50 5.58
CA SER A 282 10.56 -1.27 6.90
C SER A 282 11.86 -0.48 6.76
N ASN A 283 12.13 0.39 7.72
CA ASN A 283 13.43 1.02 7.88
C ASN A 283 14.14 0.39 9.07
N ASP A 284 15.18 -0.37 8.79
CA ASP A 284 15.91 -1.22 9.73
C ASP A 284 17.39 -0.80 9.77
N PRO A 285 17.72 0.37 10.33
CA PRO A 285 19.09 0.81 10.44
C PRO A 285 19.92 -0.18 11.26
N TYR A 286 21.24 -0.20 11.04
CA TYR A 286 22.11 -1.11 11.79
C TYR A 286 22.07 -0.80 13.30
N VAL A 287 21.49 -1.70 14.09
CA VAL A 287 21.34 -1.55 15.55
C VAL A 287 22.14 -2.55 16.39
N THR A 288 22.79 -3.53 15.77
CA THR A 288 23.52 -4.57 16.50
C THR A 288 24.63 -3.99 17.39
N GLY A 289 24.62 -4.39 18.65
CA GLY A 289 25.48 -3.89 19.74
C GLY A 289 24.93 -2.65 20.44
N ASN A 290 23.76 -2.14 20.05
CA ASN A 290 23.07 -1.06 20.76
C ASN A 290 22.22 -1.64 21.90
N GLU A 291 22.62 -1.43 23.15
CA GLU A 291 21.97 -2.01 24.35
C GLU A 291 20.45 -1.74 24.49
N ARG A 292 19.86 -0.81 23.71
CA ARG A 292 18.41 -0.56 23.70
C ARG A 292 17.62 -1.37 22.67
N CYS A 293 18.30 -1.89 21.66
CA CYS A 293 17.72 -2.59 20.51
C CYS A 293 18.29 -4.00 20.36
N ASP A 294 19.43 -4.27 20.96
CA ASP A 294 20.14 -5.54 20.92
C ASP A 294 20.65 -5.83 22.35
N ASP A 295 20.07 -6.85 22.99
CA ASP A 295 20.42 -7.31 24.32
C ASP A 295 21.70 -8.19 24.33
N GLY A 296 22.25 -8.48 23.14
CA GLY A 296 23.46 -9.28 22.91
C GLY A 296 23.20 -10.78 22.86
N ASN A 297 21.95 -11.24 22.92
CA ASN A 297 21.59 -12.64 22.86
C ASN A 297 21.50 -13.12 21.40
N HIS A 298 22.63 -13.56 20.85
CA HIS A 298 22.78 -13.96 19.44
C HIS A 298 22.90 -15.49 19.28
N PRO A 299 21.82 -16.25 19.01
CA PRO A 299 21.87 -17.71 18.91
C PRO A 299 22.78 -18.23 17.81
N ASN A 300 22.91 -17.50 16.71
CA ASN A 300 23.76 -17.84 15.58
C ASN A 300 25.17 -17.24 15.73
N GLY A 301 25.37 -16.38 16.74
CA GLY A 301 26.63 -15.67 16.97
C GLY A 301 26.98 -14.70 15.84
N GLN A 302 25.98 -14.28 15.06
CA GLN A 302 26.14 -13.37 13.93
C GLN A 302 25.51 -12.02 14.26
N PRO A 303 26.04 -10.92 13.70
CA PRO A 303 25.49 -9.59 13.93
C PRO A 303 24.06 -9.41 13.39
N SER A 304 23.60 -10.30 12.49
CA SER A 304 22.21 -10.32 12.02
C SER A 304 21.20 -10.60 13.13
N ASP A 305 21.58 -11.36 14.18
CA ASP A 305 20.67 -11.70 15.27
C ASP A 305 20.16 -10.42 15.98
N GLY A 306 21.07 -9.45 16.19
CA GLY A 306 20.72 -8.15 16.76
C GLY A 306 19.82 -7.28 15.86
N ALA A 307 19.76 -7.53 14.54
CA ALA A 307 18.80 -6.85 13.67
C ALA A 307 17.38 -7.40 13.85
N LEU A 308 17.27 -8.72 14.03
CA LEU A 308 15.97 -9.40 14.26
C LEU A 308 15.37 -8.99 15.60
N GLU A 309 16.20 -8.94 16.64
CA GLU A 309 15.85 -8.42 17.96
C GLU A 309 15.52 -6.93 17.92
N GLY A 310 16.33 -6.17 17.16
CA GLY A 310 16.25 -4.72 17.03
C GLY A 310 15.07 -4.18 16.23
N GLY A 311 14.07 -5.01 15.97
CA GLY A 311 12.79 -4.59 15.40
C GLY A 311 12.49 -5.17 14.02
N LEU A 312 13.45 -5.74 13.29
CA LEU A 312 13.16 -6.24 11.94
C LEU A 312 12.02 -7.27 11.93
N SER A 313 12.02 -8.21 12.87
CA SER A 313 10.94 -9.21 13.00
C SER A 313 9.60 -8.62 13.47
N HIS A 314 9.66 -7.57 14.30
CA HIS A 314 8.51 -6.83 14.80
C HIS A 314 7.82 -6.09 13.65
N GLU A 315 8.58 -5.27 12.91
CA GLU A 315 8.09 -4.49 11.78
C GLU A 315 7.61 -5.38 10.63
N HIS A 316 8.22 -6.55 10.47
CA HIS A 316 7.75 -7.57 9.55
C HIS A 316 6.33 -8.02 9.90
N ASN A 317 6.07 -8.40 11.16
CA ASN A 317 4.77 -8.89 11.58
C ASN A 317 3.69 -7.80 11.58
N GLU A 318 4.04 -6.60 12.05
CA GLU A 318 3.13 -5.45 12.05
C GLU A 318 2.70 -5.08 10.65
N SER A 319 3.63 -5.00 9.70
CA SER A 319 3.27 -4.72 8.32
C SER A 319 2.36 -5.78 7.69
N MET A 320 2.33 -7.03 8.19
CA MET A 320 1.37 -8.02 7.68
C MET A 320 -0.04 -7.73 8.16
N THR A 321 -0.21 -7.26 9.39
CA THR A 321 -1.52 -6.98 9.98
C THR A 321 -1.99 -5.55 9.72
N ASP A 322 -1.06 -4.63 9.44
CA ASP A 322 -1.30 -3.22 9.15
C ASP A 322 -0.30 -2.62 8.15
N PRO A 323 -0.23 -3.09 6.89
CA PRO A 323 0.76 -2.64 5.90
C PRO A 323 0.74 -1.14 5.57
N VAL A 324 -0.35 -0.46 5.93
CA VAL A 324 -0.44 0.99 5.93
C VAL A 324 -0.59 1.36 7.40
N PRO A 325 0.43 1.92 8.06
CA PRO A 325 0.40 2.01 9.51
C PRO A 325 -0.85 2.71 10.05
N ASN A 326 -1.36 2.19 11.16
CA ASN A 326 -2.45 2.75 11.94
C ASN A 326 -3.83 2.81 11.26
N ILE A 327 -4.15 1.86 10.37
CA ILE A 327 -5.49 1.78 9.77
C ILE A 327 -6.15 0.43 9.78
N ALA A 328 -5.43 -0.67 9.93
CA ALA A 328 -5.99 -2.00 9.94
C ALA A 328 -6.21 -2.46 11.37
N TRP A 329 -5.20 -2.98 12.06
CA TRP A 329 -5.36 -3.57 13.40
C TRP A 329 -4.53 -2.83 14.43
N THR A 330 -5.17 -1.92 15.17
CA THR A 330 -4.50 -1.13 16.23
C THR A 330 -5.33 -1.05 17.50
N ASP A 331 -4.71 -0.64 18.59
CA ASP A 331 -5.45 -0.25 19.79
C ASP A 331 -6.23 1.09 19.64
N ILE A 332 -7.24 1.22 20.51
CA ILE A 332 -8.22 2.32 20.70
C ILE A 332 -8.02 3.55 19.81
N GLY A 333 -8.94 3.82 18.87
CA GLY A 333 -9.09 5.15 18.26
C GLY A 333 -7.83 5.70 17.56
N GLY A 334 -6.93 4.82 17.13
CA GLY A 334 -5.66 5.18 16.48
C GLY A 334 -4.59 5.68 17.46
N SER A 335 -4.59 5.21 18.71
CA SER A 335 -3.52 5.50 19.68
C SER A 335 -2.19 4.81 19.37
N GLY A 336 -2.19 3.86 18.44
CA GLY A 336 -1.05 3.49 17.61
C GLY A 336 -0.27 2.27 18.05
N GLY A 337 -0.74 1.49 19.03
CA GLY A 337 -0.16 0.19 19.30
C GLY A 337 -0.66 -0.85 18.31
N GLU A 338 0.20 -1.29 17.40
CA GLU A 338 0.03 -2.45 16.53
C GLU A 338 0.34 -3.76 17.31
N ASN A 339 0.31 -4.91 16.64
CA ASN A 339 0.47 -6.20 17.33
C ASN A 339 1.85 -6.39 17.96
N GLY A 340 2.90 -5.84 17.35
CA GLY A 340 4.25 -5.85 17.91
C GLY A 340 4.33 -4.89 19.09
N ASP A 341 3.89 -3.66 18.92
CA ASP A 341 3.94 -2.61 19.93
C ASP A 341 3.27 -3.01 21.26
N LYS A 342 2.16 -3.74 21.20
CA LYS A 342 1.49 -4.26 22.42
C LYS A 342 2.33 -5.22 23.25
N CYS A 343 3.31 -5.86 22.62
CA CYS A 343 4.19 -6.81 23.27
C CYS A 343 5.54 -6.24 23.67
N ARG A 344 5.80 -4.99 23.27
CA ARG A 344 7.01 -4.27 23.64
C ARG A 344 6.94 -3.83 25.10
N ALA A 345 7.68 -4.53 25.96
CA ALA A 345 7.63 -4.34 27.40
C ALA A 345 8.97 -3.91 28.02
N PHE A 346 10.06 -3.89 27.25
CA PHE A 346 11.43 -3.70 27.73
C PHE A 346 11.76 -4.63 28.91
N ASN A 347 11.23 -5.85 28.84
CA ASN A 347 11.39 -6.90 29.83
C ASN A 347 11.43 -8.25 29.13
N GLU A 348 12.57 -8.93 29.27
CA GLU A 348 12.88 -10.16 28.53
C GLU A 348 11.75 -11.20 28.61
N ALA A 349 11.21 -11.43 29.81
CA ALA A 349 10.24 -12.50 30.06
C ALA A 349 8.88 -12.23 29.42
N THR A 350 8.47 -10.96 29.30
CA THR A 350 7.19 -10.58 28.70
C THR A 350 7.30 -10.30 27.20
N GLU A 351 8.47 -9.83 26.75
CA GLU A 351 8.71 -9.44 25.35
C GLU A 351 9.08 -10.64 24.49
N PHE A 352 10.01 -11.49 24.93
CA PHE A 352 10.50 -12.65 24.15
C PHE A 352 9.86 -13.97 24.57
N GLY A 353 9.16 -14.01 25.71
CA GLY A 353 8.47 -15.18 26.21
C GLY A 353 9.41 -16.25 26.77
N THR A 354 8.99 -17.52 26.71
CA THR A 354 9.75 -18.64 27.28
C THR A 354 10.77 -19.17 26.26
N PRO A 355 12.08 -19.25 26.58
CA PRO A 355 13.05 -19.87 25.69
C PRO A 355 12.71 -21.33 25.37
N LEU A 356 12.90 -21.74 24.12
CA LEU A 356 12.83 -23.14 23.70
C LEU A 356 14.09 -23.91 24.12
N GLY A 357 15.23 -23.22 24.19
CA GLY A 357 16.49 -23.80 24.61
C GLY A 357 17.64 -22.80 24.60
N THR A 358 18.85 -23.35 24.56
CA THR A 358 20.10 -22.60 24.51
C THR A 358 20.95 -23.13 23.36
N ALA A 359 21.45 -22.23 22.53
CA ALA A 359 22.38 -22.52 21.46
C ALA A 359 23.76 -22.93 22.01
N SER A 360 24.64 -23.45 21.15
CA SER A 360 25.96 -23.96 21.56
C SER A 360 26.87 -22.90 22.18
N ASN A 361 26.64 -21.62 21.89
CA ASN A 361 27.37 -20.48 22.43
C ASN A 361 26.80 -19.97 23.77
N GLY A 362 25.73 -20.56 24.29
CA GLY A 362 25.07 -20.14 25.54
C GLY A 362 23.94 -19.13 25.36
N ALA A 363 23.68 -18.64 24.15
CA ALA A 363 22.56 -17.74 23.86
C ALA A 363 21.22 -18.50 23.87
N LYS A 364 20.16 -17.87 24.36
CA LYS A 364 18.80 -18.43 24.36
C LYS A 364 18.19 -18.31 22.98
N TYR A 365 17.37 -19.26 22.58
CA TYR A 365 16.52 -19.12 21.39
C TYR A 365 15.07 -19.41 21.75
N ASN A 366 14.14 -18.73 21.10
CA ASN A 366 12.70 -18.92 21.27
C ASN A 366 12.00 -19.34 19.97
N GLN A 367 12.69 -19.28 18.83
CA GLN A 367 12.23 -19.83 17.57
C GLN A 367 13.23 -20.84 17.00
N VAL A 368 12.69 -21.82 16.30
CA VAL A 368 13.44 -22.71 15.41
C VAL A 368 12.74 -22.66 14.06
N ILE A 369 13.40 -22.13 13.04
CA ILE A 369 12.79 -21.90 11.72
C ILE A 369 13.71 -22.54 10.69
N ASN A 370 13.19 -23.49 9.90
CA ASN A 370 13.98 -24.32 8.99
C ASN A 370 15.20 -25.02 9.67
N GLY A 371 15.14 -25.19 10.99
CA GLY A 371 16.21 -25.80 11.79
C GLY A 371 17.25 -24.82 12.36
N ASP A 372 17.24 -23.56 11.94
CA ASP A 372 18.10 -22.50 12.48
C ASP A 372 17.45 -21.83 13.70
N LEU A 373 18.28 -21.27 14.58
CA LEU A 373 17.88 -20.82 15.92
C LEU A 373 17.73 -19.30 15.94
N TYR A 374 16.60 -18.79 16.42
CA TYR A 374 16.37 -17.34 16.49
C TYR A 374 15.84 -16.89 17.85
N TRP A 375 16.13 -15.63 18.18
CA TRP A 375 15.66 -14.95 19.37
C TRP A 375 15.08 -13.60 18.99
N TYR A 376 13.76 -13.48 19.08
CA TYR A 376 13.07 -12.21 18.80
C TYR A 376 11.68 -12.14 19.43
N GLN A 377 11.10 -10.95 19.40
CA GLN A 377 9.91 -10.56 20.15
C GLN A 377 8.66 -11.43 19.84
N GLN A 378 7.76 -11.54 20.82
CA GLN A 378 6.42 -12.11 20.69
C GLN A 378 5.41 -11.11 20.11
N GLU A 379 4.32 -11.63 19.56
CA GLU A 379 3.27 -10.80 18.94
C GLU A 379 1.95 -10.88 19.67
N TRP A 380 1.21 -9.78 19.69
CA TRP A 380 -0.08 -9.72 20.38
C TRP A 380 -1.09 -10.63 19.68
N SER A 381 -1.82 -11.42 20.46
CA SER A 381 -2.96 -12.17 19.98
C SER A 381 -4.23 -11.69 20.62
N ASN A 382 -5.19 -11.25 19.81
CA ASN A 382 -6.54 -10.97 20.25
C ASN A 382 -7.21 -12.21 20.85
N GLN A 383 -7.06 -13.36 20.20
CA GLN A 383 -7.59 -14.62 20.72
C GLN A 383 -6.91 -15.07 22.02
N GLY A 384 -5.58 -14.94 22.09
CA GLY A 384 -4.85 -15.25 23.32
C GLY A 384 -5.05 -14.21 24.43
N ASN A 385 -5.52 -13.01 24.07
CA ASN A 385 -5.50 -11.78 24.86
C ASN A 385 -4.15 -11.60 25.59
N ARG A 386 -3.06 -11.88 24.87
CA ARG A 386 -1.68 -11.87 25.36
C ARG A 386 -0.69 -11.97 24.20
N CYS A 387 0.57 -11.66 24.49
CA CYS A 387 1.69 -11.91 23.61
C CYS A 387 1.96 -13.41 23.45
N LEU A 388 2.20 -13.87 22.23
CA LEU A 388 2.44 -15.25 21.88
C LEU A 388 3.70 -15.40 21.01
N GLN A 389 4.43 -16.50 21.21
CA GLN A 389 5.51 -16.93 20.33
C GLN A 389 5.04 -17.72 19.12
N ARG A 390 3.81 -18.23 19.18
CA ARG A 390 3.21 -19.12 18.20
C ARG A 390 1.72 -19.20 18.45
N PHE A 391 0.97 -19.34 17.37
CA PHE A 391 -0.47 -19.38 17.40
C PHE A 391 -0.97 -20.64 16.68
N THR A 392 -1.76 -21.41 17.40
CA THR A 392 -2.55 -22.49 16.83
C THR A 392 -4.00 -22.19 17.16
N PHE A 393 -4.80 -21.97 16.13
CA PHE A 393 -6.22 -21.79 16.32
C PHE A 393 -6.84 -23.08 16.87
N SER A 394 -7.49 -22.98 18.04
CA SER A 394 -8.33 -24.06 18.59
C SER A 394 -9.70 -23.51 18.97
N GLY A 395 -10.76 -23.94 18.29
CA GLY A 395 -12.13 -23.48 18.56
C GLY A 395 -13.00 -23.38 17.31
N GLU A 396 -14.13 -22.70 17.43
CA GLU A 396 -14.93 -22.19 16.31
C GLU A 396 -14.68 -20.68 16.24
N GLU A 397 -14.40 -20.12 15.05
CA GLU A 397 -14.14 -18.68 14.92
C GLU A 397 -15.43 -17.89 15.09
N PRO A 398 -15.39 -16.69 15.72
CA PRO A 398 -16.45 -15.73 15.57
C PRO A 398 -16.70 -15.42 14.08
N THR A 399 -17.91 -14.99 13.75
CA THR A 399 -18.21 -14.40 12.44
C THR A 399 -18.77 -13.00 12.65
N ALA A 400 -18.21 -12.00 11.97
CA ALA A 400 -18.72 -10.64 11.97
C ALA A 400 -19.60 -10.43 10.75
N SER A 401 -20.83 -9.98 10.97
CA SER A 401 -21.70 -9.51 9.90
C SER A 401 -22.66 -8.45 10.41
N PHE A 402 -23.01 -7.51 9.54
CA PHE A 402 -24.05 -6.55 9.85
C PHE A 402 -24.94 -6.24 8.67
N ARG A 403 -26.10 -5.65 8.93
CA ARG A 403 -26.98 -4.97 7.97
C ARG A 403 -27.04 -3.49 8.29
N SER A 404 -27.37 -2.68 7.30
CA SER A 404 -27.54 -1.24 7.44
C SER A 404 -28.86 -0.82 6.81
N THR A 405 -29.67 -0.05 7.54
CA THR A 405 -30.97 0.45 7.08
C THR A 405 -30.97 1.98 7.13
N PRO A 406 -31.25 2.67 6.01
CA PRO A 406 -31.37 4.13 6.01
C PRO A 406 -32.43 4.61 6.99
N GLY A 407 -32.08 5.60 7.81
CA GLY A 407 -32.96 6.31 8.73
C GLY A 407 -33.41 7.66 8.15
N SER A 408 -33.70 8.61 9.02
CA SER A 408 -34.09 9.96 8.61
C SER A 408 -32.86 10.83 8.28
N GLY A 409 -32.89 11.54 7.15
CA GLY A 409 -31.76 12.38 6.73
C GLY A 409 -30.51 11.56 6.44
N THR A 410 -29.46 11.76 7.21
CA THR A 410 -28.17 11.04 7.13
C THR A 410 -28.00 10.00 8.23
N GLU A 411 -29.05 9.72 9.01
CA GLU A 411 -29.05 8.64 9.99
C GLU A 411 -29.08 7.28 9.29
N VAL A 412 -28.32 6.32 9.82
CA VAL A 412 -28.35 4.91 9.42
C VAL A 412 -28.40 4.04 10.67
N ALA A 413 -29.31 3.06 10.67
CA ALA A 413 -29.38 2.03 11.69
C ALA A 413 -28.55 0.82 11.26
N PHE A 414 -27.73 0.31 12.17
CA PHE A 414 -26.86 -0.84 11.96
C PHE A 414 -27.31 -2.00 12.86
N ASP A 415 -27.26 -3.21 12.32
CA ASP A 415 -27.71 -4.42 12.99
C ASP A 415 -26.74 -5.58 12.74
N ALA A 416 -26.01 -5.97 13.77
CA ALA A 416 -25.05 -7.07 13.78
C ALA A 416 -25.59 -8.39 14.33
N THR A 417 -26.92 -8.57 14.45
CA THR A 417 -27.54 -9.80 14.95
C THR A 417 -27.18 -11.07 14.18
N GLY A 418 -26.68 -10.92 12.94
CA GLY A 418 -26.16 -12.03 12.14
C GLY A 418 -24.76 -12.50 12.53
N SER A 419 -24.07 -11.80 13.43
CA SER A 419 -22.75 -12.18 13.91
C SER A 419 -22.83 -13.35 14.90
N THR A 420 -21.83 -14.22 14.90
CA THR A 420 -21.76 -15.39 15.79
C THR A 420 -20.43 -15.43 16.53
N ALA A 421 -20.42 -16.09 17.68
CA ALA A 421 -19.21 -16.40 18.43
C ALA A 421 -19.48 -17.62 19.34
N PRO A 422 -18.46 -18.42 19.69
CA PRO A 422 -18.59 -19.45 20.71
C PRO A 422 -19.11 -18.86 22.03
N GLY A 423 -20.21 -19.39 22.55
CA GLY A 423 -20.87 -18.85 23.75
C GLY A 423 -21.66 -17.55 23.53
N GLY A 424 -21.77 -17.08 22.30
CA GLY A 424 -22.42 -15.82 21.93
C GLY A 424 -21.45 -14.64 21.86
N VAL A 425 -21.83 -13.61 21.08
CA VAL A 425 -21.03 -12.38 20.97
C VAL A 425 -21.10 -11.62 22.30
N SER A 426 -19.94 -11.36 22.90
CA SER A 426 -19.81 -10.64 24.17
C SER A 426 -19.75 -9.13 23.97
N ARG A 427 -19.20 -8.66 22.84
CA ARG A 427 -19.05 -7.23 22.49
C ARG A 427 -19.08 -7.01 20.98
N TYR A 428 -19.62 -5.87 20.59
CA TYR A 428 -19.53 -5.29 19.25
C TYR A 428 -18.78 -3.97 19.35
N ASN A 429 -17.83 -3.74 18.44
CA ASN A 429 -17.15 -2.47 18.29
C ASN A 429 -17.40 -1.92 16.88
N TRP A 430 -18.01 -0.75 16.79
CA TRP A 430 -18.35 -0.11 15.52
C TRP A 430 -17.44 1.08 15.25
N GLN A 431 -16.87 1.11 14.05
CA GLN A 431 -15.98 2.17 13.62
C GLN A 431 -16.53 2.84 12.36
N PHE A 432 -16.59 4.17 12.36
CA PHE A 432 -17.11 4.97 11.25
C PHE A 432 -16.03 5.88 10.69
N ASN A 433 -16.06 6.14 9.38
CA ASN A 433 -15.05 6.96 8.71
C ASN A 433 -15.43 8.44 8.54
N ASP A 434 -16.21 8.99 9.47
CA ASP A 434 -16.83 10.31 9.35
C ASP A 434 -16.38 11.34 10.39
N GLY A 435 -15.43 10.95 11.26
CA GLY A 435 -14.81 11.86 12.21
C GLY A 435 -13.85 12.88 11.56
N ALA A 436 -13.51 13.93 12.32
CA ALA A 436 -12.54 14.93 11.90
C ALA A 436 -11.13 14.30 11.83
N GLY A 437 -10.70 13.94 10.62
CA GLY A 437 -9.47 13.16 10.39
C GLY A 437 -9.72 11.80 9.71
N GLY A 438 -10.99 11.45 9.46
CA GLY A 438 -11.38 10.30 8.66
C GLY A 438 -11.85 9.09 9.45
N LEU A 439 -11.72 9.07 10.79
CA LEU A 439 -12.31 8.05 11.67
C LEU A 439 -12.99 8.73 12.87
N SER A 440 -14.17 8.25 13.25
CA SER A 440 -14.85 8.65 14.49
C SER A 440 -14.25 7.92 15.69
N ASN A 441 -14.62 8.30 16.91
CA ASN A 441 -14.40 7.40 18.03
C ASN A 441 -15.19 6.10 17.82
N PRO A 442 -14.62 4.93 18.17
CA PRO A 442 -15.35 3.68 18.12
C PRO A 442 -16.58 3.69 19.04
N VAL A 443 -17.64 3.00 18.65
CA VAL A 443 -18.83 2.77 19.46
C VAL A 443 -18.83 1.32 19.92
N GLU A 444 -18.42 1.11 21.18
CA GLU A 444 -18.47 -0.19 21.83
C GLU A 444 -19.81 -0.44 22.51
N THR A 445 -20.36 -1.65 22.34
CA THR A 445 -21.66 -2.03 22.89
C THR A 445 -21.79 -3.55 23.07
N THR A 446 -22.64 -3.98 23.99
CA THR A 446 -23.04 -5.40 24.16
C THR A 446 -24.33 -5.73 23.39
N VAL A 447 -24.98 -4.72 22.81
CA VAL A 447 -26.19 -4.87 22.00
C VAL A 447 -25.80 -4.83 20.51
N PRO A 448 -26.33 -5.72 19.66
CA PRO A 448 -25.93 -5.82 18.25
C PRO A 448 -26.33 -4.62 17.38
N THR A 449 -27.09 -3.66 17.91
CA THR A 449 -27.66 -2.58 17.12
C THR A 449 -27.14 -1.23 17.57
N VAL A 450 -26.76 -0.38 16.60
CA VAL A 450 -26.40 1.02 16.82
C VAL A 450 -27.05 1.90 15.76
N ASN A 451 -27.36 3.15 16.12
CA ASN A 451 -27.71 4.18 15.15
C ASN A 451 -26.57 5.17 15.06
N HIS A 452 -26.25 5.61 13.85
CA HIS A 452 -25.22 6.62 13.61
C HIS A 452 -25.73 7.67 12.63
N THR A 453 -25.45 8.95 12.90
CA THR A 453 -25.83 10.06 12.03
C THR A 453 -24.60 10.65 11.39
N PHE A 454 -24.49 10.49 10.07
CA PHE A 454 -23.35 10.97 9.30
C PHE A 454 -23.42 12.48 9.04
N PRO A 455 -22.28 13.17 8.86
CA PRO A 455 -22.24 14.61 8.69
C PRO A 455 -22.81 15.10 7.35
N ALA A 456 -22.87 14.26 6.33
CA ALA A 456 -23.37 14.60 5.01
C ALA A 456 -23.98 13.39 4.28
N ALA A 457 -24.74 13.65 3.21
CA ALA A 457 -25.20 12.60 2.33
C ALA A 457 -24.06 12.13 1.43
N SER A 458 -23.56 10.92 1.66
CA SER A 458 -22.41 10.34 0.97
C SER A 458 -22.36 8.83 1.22
N PHE A 459 -21.42 8.14 0.57
CA PHE A 459 -20.96 6.84 1.03
C PHE A 459 -19.90 7.01 2.11
N TYR A 460 -19.98 6.16 3.14
CA TYR A 460 -19.05 6.05 4.27
C TYR A 460 -18.61 4.61 4.42
N VAL A 461 -17.39 4.37 4.90
CA VAL A 461 -16.94 3.04 5.32
C VAL A 461 -17.34 2.85 6.77
N VAL A 462 -17.96 1.70 7.05
CA VAL A 462 -18.35 1.28 8.39
C VAL A 462 -17.73 -0.07 8.66
N ALA A 463 -16.97 -0.17 9.74
CA ALA A 463 -16.38 -1.40 10.23
C ALA A 463 -17.05 -1.86 11.52
N LEU A 464 -17.06 -3.18 11.71
CA LEU A 464 -17.56 -3.89 12.87
C LEU A 464 -16.51 -4.91 13.28
N THR A 465 -16.13 -4.90 14.55
CA THR A 465 -15.41 -6.01 15.20
C THR A 465 -16.33 -6.67 16.20
N VAL A 466 -16.42 -8.00 16.18
CA VAL A 466 -17.16 -8.78 17.19
C VAL A 466 -16.20 -9.56 18.05
N PHE A 467 -16.51 -9.66 19.34
CA PHE A 467 -15.70 -10.36 20.33
C PHE A 467 -16.51 -11.48 20.97
N ALA A 468 -15.88 -12.62 21.23
CA ALA A 468 -16.42 -13.68 22.04
C ALA A 468 -16.07 -13.48 23.53
N SER A 469 -16.63 -14.29 24.42
CA SER A 469 -16.33 -14.23 25.86
C SER A 469 -14.92 -14.69 26.22
N ASP A 470 -14.27 -15.45 25.34
CA ASP A 470 -12.89 -15.93 25.52
C ASP A 470 -11.83 -14.96 24.99
N GLY A 471 -12.24 -13.83 24.42
CA GLY A 471 -11.35 -12.82 23.84
C GLY A 471 -11.15 -12.93 22.34
N THR A 472 -11.52 -14.05 21.69
CA THR A 472 -11.47 -14.16 20.23
C THR A 472 -12.27 -13.05 19.56
N SER A 473 -11.76 -12.51 18.46
CA SER A 473 -12.45 -11.47 17.71
C SER A 473 -12.22 -11.57 16.21
N ILE A 474 -13.15 -11.01 15.45
CA ILE A 474 -13.06 -10.93 13.99
C ILE A 474 -13.70 -9.62 13.51
N GLY A 475 -13.13 -9.05 12.44
CA GLY A 475 -13.57 -7.78 11.85
C GLY A 475 -14.32 -7.97 10.54
N THR A 476 -15.16 -7.00 10.17
CA THR A 476 -15.70 -6.82 8.82
C THR A 476 -15.97 -5.34 8.55
N ALA A 477 -15.92 -4.89 7.31
CA ALA A 477 -16.33 -3.53 6.94
C ALA A 477 -16.98 -3.48 5.56
N ARG A 478 -17.65 -2.37 5.24
CA ARG A 478 -18.12 -2.08 3.88
C ARG A 478 -18.52 -0.63 3.72
N ALA A 479 -18.68 -0.20 2.46
CA ALA A 479 -19.31 1.06 2.12
C ALA A 479 -20.83 1.03 2.43
N VAL A 480 -21.32 2.10 3.02
CA VAL A 480 -22.71 2.32 3.43
C VAL A 480 -23.15 3.70 2.97
N ALA A 481 -24.33 3.77 2.35
CA ALA A 481 -24.94 5.03 1.95
C ALA A 481 -25.62 5.70 3.15
N ALA A 482 -25.29 6.97 3.38
CA ALA A 482 -26.03 7.86 4.27
C ALA A 482 -26.80 8.89 3.43
N GLY A 483 -28.10 9.03 3.68
CA GLY A 483 -28.98 9.89 2.88
C GLY A 483 -29.04 9.48 1.40
N THR A 484 -29.03 10.47 0.51
CA THR A 484 -28.96 10.25 -0.95
C THR A 484 -27.59 10.72 -1.45
N PRO A 485 -26.61 9.80 -1.59
CA PRO A 485 -25.28 10.18 -2.05
C PRO A 485 -25.33 10.78 -3.45
N PRO A 486 -24.57 11.86 -3.72
CA PRO A 486 -24.43 12.37 -5.07
C PRO A 486 -23.61 11.43 -5.97
N PRO A 487 -23.80 11.46 -7.31
CA PRO A 487 -22.92 10.76 -8.25
C PRO A 487 -21.45 11.19 -8.09
N PRO A 488 -20.50 10.33 -8.52
CA PRO A 488 -19.09 10.69 -8.52
C PRO A 488 -18.79 11.83 -9.51
N THR A 489 -17.73 12.59 -9.25
CA THR A 489 -17.19 13.56 -10.22
C THR A 489 -15.73 13.26 -10.50
N VAL A 490 -15.29 13.42 -11.75
CA VAL A 490 -13.87 13.34 -12.12
C VAL A 490 -13.39 14.74 -12.44
N THR A 491 -12.33 15.19 -11.75
CA THR A 491 -11.76 16.53 -11.87
C THR A 491 -10.32 16.53 -12.38
N LYS A 492 -9.66 15.36 -12.46
CA LYS A 492 -8.33 15.22 -13.05
C LYS A 492 -7.99 13.76 -13.34
N VAL A 493 -7.22 13.51 -14.39
CA VAL A 493 -6.58 12.23 -14.69
C VAL A 493 -5.07 12.42 -14.88
N THR A 494 -4.23 11.69 -14.14
CA THR A 494 -2.77 11.87 -14.10
C THR A 494 -2.04 10.52 -14.08
N PRO A 495 -1.11 10.26 -15.01
CA PRO A 495 -0.85 11.04 -16.22
C PRO A 495 -2.10 11.07 -17.13
N ALA A 496 -2.29 12.15 -17.89
CA ALA A 496 -3.42 12.27 -18.84
C ALA A 496 -3.16 11.55 -20.19
N LYS A 497 -2.13 10.72 -20.25
CA LYS A 497 -1.72 9.97 -21.45
C LYS A 497 -0.89 8.75 -21.07
N GLY A 498 -0.92 7.76 -21.95
CA GLY A 498 -0.08 6.56 -21.84
C GLY A 498 -0.13 5.74 -23.12
N PRO A 499 0.49 4.55 -23.11
CA PRO A 499 0.66 3.75 -24.30
C PRO A 499 -0.61 2.99 -24.67
N SER A 500 -0.87 2.83 -25.96
CA SER A 500 -1.98 2.01 -26.48
C SER A 500 -1.91 0.54 -26.07
N SER A 501 -0.74 0.06 -25.63
CA SER A 501 -0.57 -1.29 -25.06
C SER A 501 -1.29 -1.49 -23.72
N GLY A 502 -1.74 -0.42 -23.06
CA GLY A 502 -2.11 -0.47 -21.64
C GLY A 502 -0.88 -0.63 -20.73
N GLY A 503 -1.14 -0.90 -19.45
CA GLY A 503 -0.14 -1.05 -18.39
C GLY A 503 0.24 0.25 -17.68
N ALA A 504 -0.26 1.41 -18.12
CA ALA A 504 -0.02 2.66 -17.40
C ALA A 504 -0.92 2.78 -16.18
N PHE A 505 -0.30 3.09 -15.04
CA PHE A 505 -0.96 3.47 -13.81
C PHE A 505 -1.42 4.94 -13.86
N VAL A 506 -2.66 5.19 -13.45
CA VAL A 506 -3.33 6.48 -13.61
C VAL A 506 -4.10 6.85 -12.36
N THR A 507 -3.79 8.00 -11.77
CA THR A 507 -4.56 8.65 -10.70
C THR A 507 -5.68 9.52 -11.27
N ILE A 508 -6.90 9.22 -10.84
CA ILE A 508 -8.15 9.90 -11.15
C ILE A 508 -8.56 10.66 -9.88
N SER A 509 -8.54 11.98 -9.91
CA SER A 509 -8.99 12.84 -8.81
C SER A 509 -10.42 13.29 -9.02
N GLY A 510 -11.16 13.54 -7.93
CA GLY A 510 -12.59 13.82 -8.02
C GLY A 510 -13.31 13.92 -6.68
N SER A 511 -14.57 13.47 -6.66
CA SER A 511 -15.38 13.36 -5.44
C SER A 511 -16.35 12.18 -5.51
N ASN A 512 -16.85 11.76 -4.33
CA ASN A 512 -17.82 10.69 -4.11
C ASN A 512 -17.42 9.34 -4.72
N PHE A 513 -16.13 8.99 -4.64
CA PHE A 513 -15.63 7.72 -5.17
C PHE A 513 -15.79 6.52 -4.22
N ILE A 514 -16.12 6.72 -2.94
CA ILE A 514 -16.37 5.60 -2.00
C ILE A 514 -17.50 4.73 -2.55
N GLY A 515 -17.26 3.42 -2.59
CA GLY A 515 -18.20 2.45 -3.15
C GLY A 515 -18.19 2.39 -4.69
N ALA A 516 -17.19 2.96 -5.37
CA ALA A 516 -17.09 2.80 -6.82
C ALA A 516 -17.01 1.32 -7.22
N THR A 517 -17.83 0.94 -8.20
CA THR A 517 -17.97 -0.42 -8.72
C THR A 517 -17.33 -0.59 -10.10
N SER A 518 -16.98 0.51 -10.77
CA SER A 518 -16.32 0.47 -12.08
C SER A 518 -15.57 1.76 -12.39
N VAL A 519 -14.40 1.63 -13.01
CA VAL A 519 -13.74 2.69 -13.76
C VAL A 519 -13.56 2.25 -15.20
N ARG A 520 -13.79 3.18 -16.13
CA ARG A 520 -13.64 2.94 -17.56
C ARG A 520 -12.82 4.02 -18.23
N PHE A 521 -12.00 3.60 -19.18
CA PHE A 521 -11.30 4.44 -20.15
C PHE A 521 -12.01 4.24 -21.48
N GLY A 522 -12.88 5.18 -21.85
CA GLY A 522 -13.86 4.99 -22.92
C GLY A 522 -14.82 3.85 -22.58
N SER A 523 -14.94 2.86 -23.46
CA SER A 523 -15.78 1.68 -23.22
C SER A 523 -15.11 0.60 -22.34
N THR A 524 -13.79 0.67 -22.14
CA THR A 524 -13.01 -0.41 -21.53
C THR A 524 -12.98 -0.25 -20.01
N ALA A 525 -13.50 -1.26 -19.29
CA ALA A 525 -13.32 -1.35 -17.85
C ALA A 525 -11.88 -1.75 -17.52
N VAL A 526 -11.35 -1.19 -16.43
CA VAL A 526 -9.97 -1.39 -15.98
C VAL A 526 -9.98 -1.84 -14.51
N SER A 527 -8.87 -2.44 -14.05
CA SER A 527 -8.63 -2.56 -12.61
C SER A 527 -8.43 -1.15 -12.05
N PHE A 528 -9.10 -0.83 -10.94
CA PHE A 528 -9.09 0.50 -10.34
C PHE A 528 -9.42 0.49 -8.87
N THR A 529 -8.94 1.48 -8.14
CA THR A 529 -9.12 1.41 -6.69
C THR A 529 -9.14 2.72 -6.00
N VAL A 530 -10.06 2.77 -5.05
CA VAL A 530 -10.60 3.98 -4.46
C VAL A 530 -9.78 4.40 -3.26
N LYS A 531 -8.81 5.27 -3.48
CA LYS A 531 -7.94 5.79 -2.43
C LYS A 531 -8.63 6.58 -1.34
N SER A 532 -9.65 7.32 -1.74
CA SER A 532 -10.46 8.13 -0.85
C SER A 532 -11.75 8.48 -1.56
N SER A 533 -12.62 9.27 -0.93
CA SER A 533 -13.75 9.86 -1.63
C SER A 533 -13.35 10.74 -2.82
N SER A 534 -12.07 11.15 -2.94
CA SER A 534 -11.59 12.09 -3.95
C SER A 534 -10.44 11.60 -4.84
N SER A 535 -9.98 10.35 -4.66
CA SER A 535 -8.90 9.78 -5.44
C SER A 535 -9.18 8.31 -5.78
N VAL A 536 -8.95 7.93 -7.03
CA VAL A 536 -8.96 6.56 -7.53
C VAL A 536 -7.68 6.35 -8.34
N THR A 537 -7.06 5.19 -8.30
CA THR A 537 -5.99 4.83 -9.25
C THR A 537 -6.37 3.63 -10.07
N ALA A 538 -5.98 3.61 -11.34
CA ALA A 538 -6.39 2.58 -12.28
C ALA A 538 -5.23 2.15 -13.17
N VAL A 539 -5.23 0.89 -13.59
CA VAL A 539 -4.25 0.36 -14.57
C VAL A 539 -4.93 0.30 -15.91
N THR A 540 -4.45 1.10 -16.86
CA THR A 540 -5.02 1.11 -18.21
C THR A 540 -4.90 -0.26 -18.87
N SER A 541 -5.98 -0.71 -19.49
CA SER A 541 -5.96 -1.86 -20.40
C SER A 541 -5.53 -1.42 -21.79
N GLU A 542 -5.22 -2.40 -22.64
CA GLU A 542 -5.01 -2.17 -24.06
C GLU A 542 -6.18 -1.39 -24.68
N SER A 543 -5.84 -0.39 -25.50
CA SER A 543 -6.82 0.45 -26.20
C SER A 543 -6.25 1.04 -27.48
N ALA A 544 -7.12 1.38 -28.43
CA ALA A 544 -6.73 2.07 -29.65
C ALA A 544 -6.17 3.47 -29.34
N SER A 545 -5.25 3.99 -30.17
CA SER A 545 -4.76 5.36 -30.00
C SER A 545 -5.88 6.37 -30.23
N GLY A 546 -5.92 7.38 -29.38
CA GLY A 546 -6.97 8.38 -29.36
C GLY A 546 -7.16 8.96 -27.97
N ILE A 547 -8.04 9.95 -27.87
CA ILE A 547 -8.50 10.47 -26.59
C ILE A 547 -9.78 9.72 -26.22
N VAL A 548 -9.88 9.32 -24.96
CA VAL A 548 -11.09 8.73 -24.36
C VAL A 548 -11.45 9.48 -23.08
N ASP A 549 -12.72 9.41 -22.70
CA ASP A 549 -13.20 9.90 -21.41
C ASP A 549 -12.94 8.86 -20.31
N VAL A 550 -12.59 9.31 -19.12
CA VAL A 550 -12.42 8.44 -17.95
C VAL A 550 -13.60 8.59 -17.00
N THR A 551 -14.38 7.54 -16.84
CA THR A 551 -15.59 7.58 -15.99
C THR A 551 -15.45 6.68 -14.77
N VAL A 552 -15.94 7.16 -13.63
CA VAL A 552 -16.08 6.39 -12.38
C VAL A 552 -17.56 6.14 -12.14
N THR A 553 -17.93 4.91 -11.76
CA THR A 553 -19.32 4.54 -11.43
C THR A 553 -19.40 4.09 -9.98
N THR A 554 -20.35 4.64 -9.24
CA THR A 554 -20.77 4.19 -7.89
C THR A 554 -22.25 3.78 -7.92
N PRO A 555 -22.82 3.20 -6.86
CA PRO A 555 -24.25 2.94 -6.80
C PRO A 555 -25.12 4.21 -6.90
N ALA A 556 -24.55 5.40 -6.68
CA ALA A 556 -25.24 6.68 -6.91
C ALA A 556 -25.22 7.15 -8.38
N GLY A 557 -24.47 6.49 -9.26
CA GLY A 557 -24.42 6.78 -10.70
C GLY A 557 -23.00 6.82 -11.28
N THR A 558 -22.90 7.18 -12.55
CA THR A 558 -21.63 7.37 -13.26
C THR A 558 -21.27 8.85 -13.33
N SER A 559 -19.97 9.17 -13.25
CA SER A 559 -19.49 10.54 -13.35
C SER A 559 -19.83 11.16 -14.70
N ALA A 560 -20.13 12.45 -14.68
CA ALA A 560 -20.32 13.21 -15.91
C ALA A 560 -19.01 13.32 -16.70
N ILE A 561 -19.12 13.34 -18.02
CA ILE A 561 -17.98 13.55 -18.93
C ILE A 561 -17.56 15.02 -18.92
N SER A 562 -16.26 15.27 -18.87
CA SER A 562 -15.67 16.61 -18.93
C SER A 562 -14.25 16.57 -19.51
N LEU A 563 -13.72 17.72 -19.95
CA LEU A 563 -12.33 17.80 -20.42
C LEU A 563 -11.29 17.36 -19.37
N ALA A 564 -11.66 17.38 -18.09
CA ALA A 564 -10.78 17.00 -16.99
C ALA A 564 -10.56 15.48 -16.89
N ASP A 565 -11.43 14.68 -17.51
CA ASP A 565 -11.35 13.22 -17.53
C ASP A 565 -10.69 12.63 -18.79
N HIS A 566 -10.23 13.48 -19.71
CA HIS A 566 -9.61 13.01 -20.93
C HIS A 566 -8.29 12.26 -20.67
N TYR A 567 -8.18 11.08 -21.27
CA TYR A 567 -6.95 10.30 -21.32
C TYR A 567 -6.55 9.97 -22.75
N LYS A 568 -5.28 10.21 -23.12
CA LYS A 568 -4.77 9.95 -24.46
C LYS A 568 -3.92 8.68 -24.55
N PHE A 569 -4.42 7.69 -25.30
CA PHE A 569 -3.61 6.56 -25.74
C PHE A 569 -2.72 6.95 -26.93
N SER A 570 -1.41 6.72 -26.79
CA SER A 570 -0.38 7.12 -27.74
C SER A 570 0.25 5.90 -28.44
N ASN A 571 0.64 6.08 -29.70
CA ASN A 571 1.39 5.08 -30.47
C ASN A 571 2.77 4.79 -29.84
N PRO A 572 3.37 3.62 -30.12
CA PRO A 572 4.75 3.36 -29.72
C PRO A 572 5.72 4.32 -30.40
N THR A 573 6.89 4.52 -29.80
CA THR A 573 7.99 5.32 -30.37
C THR A 573 9.31 4.57 -30.21
N ILE A 574 10.28 4.84 -31.09
CA ILE A 574 11.64 4.36 -30.98
C ILE A 574 12.52 5.59 -30.72
N ALA A 575 13.29 5.55 -29.63
CA ALA A 575 14.21 6.59 -29.21
C ALA A 575 15.68 6.22 -29.50
N GLY A 576 15.99 4.94 -29.73
CA GLY A 576 17.33 4.52 -30.10
C GLY A 576 17.48 3.05 -30.42
N LEU A 577 18.57 2.73 -31.13
CA LEU A 577 18.99 1.39 -31.53
C LEU A 577 20.47 1.20 -31.20
N THR A 578 20.80 0.16 -30.44
CA THR A 578 22.18 -0.13 -30.04
C THR A 578 22.51 -1.62 -30.24
N PRO A 579 23.45 -1.97 -31.13
CA PRO A 579 24.10 -1.10 -32.11
C PRO A 579 23.11 -0.62 -33.19
N ALA A 580 23.36 0.55 -33.78
CA ALA A 580 22.59 1.10 -34.90
C ALA A 580 23.05 0.57 -36.28
N SER A 581 23.89 -0.47 -36.31
CA SER A 581 24.41 -1.07 -37.55
C SER A 581 24.79 -2.53 -37.38
N GLY A 582 24.82 -3.27 -38.49
CA GLY A 582 25.18 -4.70 -38.54
C GLY A 582 25.42 -5.20 -39.98
N PRO A 583 25.84 -6.46 -40.16
CA PRO A 583 26.10 -7.02 -41.49
C PRO A 583 24.81 -7.22 -42.29
N ALA A 584 24.88 -7.11 -43.62
CA ALA A 584 23.77 -7.42 -44.54
C ALA A 584 23.15 -8.83 -44.35
N ALA A 585 23.92 -9.78 -43.80
CA ALA A 585 23.43 -11.12 -43.47
C ALA A 585 22.44 -11.16 -42.28
N GLY A 586 22.27 -10.07 -41.54
CA GLY A 586 21.45 -10.02 -40.33
C GLY A 586 22.12 -10.71 -39.13
N GLY A 587 21.32 -11.00 -38.09
CA GLY A 587 21.76 -11.69 -36.88
C GLY A 587 22.29 -10.79 -35.76
N THR A 588 22.37 -9.48 -35.97
CA THR A 588 22.74 -8.53 -34.93
C THR A 588 21.64 -8.44 -33.88
N GLY A 589 21.97 -8.75 -32.62
CA GLY A 589 21.13 -8.39 -31.48
C GLY A 589 21.16 -6.88 -31.27
N VAL A 590 19.99 -6.24 -31.30
CA VAL A 590 19.80 -4.80 -31.19
C VAL A 590 18.96 -4.54 -29.93
N ALA A 591 19.50 -3.74 -29.01
CA ALA A 591 18.72 -3.11 -27.96
C ALA A 591 17.94 -1.93 -28.56
N VAL A 592 16.62 -1.93 -28.39
CA VAL A 592 15.71 -0.90 -28.88
C VAL A 592 15.14 -0.16 -27.67
N THR A 593 15.42 1.13 -27.57
CA THR A 593 14.84 2.01 -26.54
C THR A 593 13.72 2.84 -27.15
N GLY A 594 12.71 3.21 -26.35
CA GLY A 594 11.54 3.93 -26.84
C GLY A 594 10.45 4.10 -25.79
N SER A 595 9.20 4.14 -26.24
CA SER A 595 8.03 4.10 -25.35
C SER A 595 6.85 3.39 -26.00
N GLY A 596 5.96 2.86 -25.17
CA GLY A 596 4.73 2.20 -25.59
C GLY A 596 4.93 0.83 -26.21
N PHE A 597 6.02 0.15 -25.88
CA PHE A 597 6.18 -1.27 -26.15
C PHE A 597 5.26 -2.09 -25.26
N ALA A 598 4.74 -3.19 -25.77
CA ALA A 598 3.96 -4.16 -25.00
C ALA A 598 4.84 -5.33 -24.55
N LEU A 599 4.64 -5.77 -23.30
CA LEU A 599 5.27 -6.95 -22.73
C LEU A 599 4.64 -8.24 -23.26
N GLY A 600 5.38 -9.34 -23.18
CA GLY A 600 4.94 -10.66 -23.66
C GLY A 600 5.35 -10.96 -25.11
N ALA A 601 5.56 -12.24 -25.38
CA ALA A 601 6.06 -12.71 -26.67
C ALA A 601 5.09 -12.37 -27.81
N GLY A 602 5.58 -11.61 -28.80
CA GLY A 602 4.83 -11.25 -30.00
C GLY A 602 3.93 -10.02 -29.87
N SER A 603 3.83 -9.40 -28.68
CA SER A 603 3.04 -8.19 -28.43
C SER A 603 3.65 -6.95 -29.10
N THR A 604 4.98 -6.85 -29.08
CA THR A 604 5.74 -5.82 -29.82
C THR A 604 6.42 -6.44 -31.05
N LYS A 605 6.34 -5.76 -32.19
CA LYS A 605 6.97 -6.18 -33.45
C LYS A 605 7.87 -5.07 -33.97
N PHE A 606 9.13 -5.40 -34.25
CA PHE A 606 10.05 -4.49 -34.95
C PHE A 606 10.21 -4.93 -36.41
N LYS A 607 10.14 -3.97 -37.34
CA LYS A 607 10.43 -4.19 -38.76
C LYS A 607 11.62 -3.34 -39.18
N PHE A 608 12.70 -3.96 -39.65
CA PHE A 608 13.90 -3.32 -40.19
C PHE A 608 13.77 -3.24 -41.71
N GLY A 609 13.61 -2.03 -42.27
CA GLY A 609 13.37 -1.85 -43.70
C GLY A 609 12.11 -2.56 -44.23
N GLY A 610 11.14 -2.83 -43.34
CA GLY A 610 9.93 -3.57 -43.64
C GLY A 610 10.01 -5.09 -43.37
N VAL A 611 11.18 -5.63 -43.07
CA VAL A 611 11.37 -7.06 -42.73
C VAL A 611 11.25 -7.27 -41.23
N LEU A 612 10.47 -8.27 -40.80
CA LEU A 612 10.21 -8.53 -39.39
C LEU A 612 11.48 -9.04 -38.68
N ALA A 613 11.78 -8.48 -37.51
CA ALA A 613 12.82 -8.97 -36.62
C ALA A 613 12.40 -10.27 -35.91
N SER A 614 13.38 -11.07 -35.49
CA SER A 614 13.18 -12.25 -34.64
C SER A 614 13.67 -11.98 -33.22
N GLY A 615 13.35 -12.87 -32.27
CA GLY A 615 13.85 -12.78 -30.89
C GLY A 615 13.50 -11.46 -30.20
N VAL A 616 12.29 -10.96 -30.43
CA VAL A 616 11.83 -9.72 -29.81
C VAL A 616 11.38 -10.02 -28.38
N GLU A 617 12.09 -9.46 -27.41
CA GLU A 617 11.78 -9.57 -25.99
C GLU A 617 11.80 -8.18 -25.37
N CYS A 618 10.69 -7.75 -24.79
CA CYS A 618 10.60 -6.47 -24.10
C CYS A 618 10.67 -6.71 -22.59
N SER A 619 11.68 -6.14 -21.93
CA SER A 619 11.82 -6.19 -20.47
C SER A 619 11.06 -5.06 -19.79
N SER A 620 10.72 -4.00 -20.52
CA SER A 620 9.86 -2.91 -20.04
C SER A 620 9.08 -2.27 -21.19
N HIS A 621 8.14 -1.38 -20.88
CA HIS A 621 7.42 -0.58 -21.88
C HIS A 621 8.31 0.41 -22.66
N THR A 622 9.59 0.52 -22.31
CA THR A 622 10.58 1.43 -22.90
C THR A 622 11.83 0.72 -23.44
N SER A 623 11.99 -0.59 -23.20
CA SER A 623 13.19 -1.34 -23.55
C SER A 623 12.85 -2.72 -24.10
N CYS A 624 13.40 -3.04 -25.28
CA CYS A 624 13.33 -4.36 -25.88
C CYS A 624 14.66 -4.77 -26.50
N THR A 625 14.86 -6.07 -26.68
CA THR A 625 15.85 -6.63 -27.60
C THR A 625 15.15 -7.10 -28.87
N ALA A 626 15.86 -7.09 -29.99
CA ALA A 626 15.40 -7.63 -31.27
C ALA A 626 16.60 -8.09 -32.11
N VAL A 627 16.44 -9.15 -32.89
CA VAL A 627 17.48 -9.61 -33.82
C VAL A 627 17.19 -9.08 -35.22
N ALA A 628 18.12 -8.27 -35.75
CA ALA A 628 18.00 -7.66 -37.07
C ALA A 628 17.97 -8.76 -38.16
N PRO A 629 16.96 -8.76 -39.05
CA PRO A 629 16.86 -9.74 -40.12
C PRO A 629 17.89 -9.46 -41.23
N PRO A 630 18.18 -10.44 -42.11
CA PRO A 630 18.96 -10.19 -43.32
C PRO A 630 18.33 -9.12 -44.21
N HIS A 631 19.14 -8.19 -44.71
CA HIS A 631 18.69 -7.10 -45.58
C HIS A 631 19.83 -6.61 -46.48
N LYS A 632 19.51 -6.03 -47.65
CA LYS A 632 20.53 -5.42 -48.52
C LYS A 632 21.26 -4.28 -47.79
N ALA A 633 22.53 -4.05 -48.15
CA ALA A 633 23.32 -2.95 -47.62
C ALA A 633 22.62 -1.59 -47.79
N GLY A 634 22.76 -0.71 -46.81
CA GLY A 634 22.12 0.61 -46.74
C GLY A 634 21.47 0.89 -45.38
N THR A 635 21.00 2.12 -45.21
CA THR A 635 20.31 2.59 -44.00
C THR A 635 18.80 2.51 -44.18
N PHE A 636 18.11 1.86 -43.23
CA PHE A 636 16.66 1.65 -43.29
C PHE A 636 15.98 2.04 -41.97
N GLU A 637 14.73 2.46 -42.08
CA GLU A 637 13.84 2.72 -40.94
C GLU A 637 13.53 1.40 -40.20
N VAL A 638 13.58 1.45 -38.88
CA VAL A 638 13.06 0.46 -37.96
C VAL A 638 11.71 0.96 -37.46
N LYS A 639 10.67 0.16 -37.62
CA LYS A 639 9.31 0.53 -37.18
C LYS A 639 8.86 -0.41 -36.07
N ALA A 640 8.45 0.16 -34.94
CA ALA A 640 7.75 -0.58 -33.89
C ALA A 640 6.27 -0.68 -34.24
N THR A 641 5.66 -1.83 -33.99
CA THR A 641 4.22 -2.03 -34.11
C THR A 641 3.69 -2.74 -32.87
N VAL A 642 2.67 -2.15 -32.27
CA VAL A 642 1.94 -2.67 -31.11
C VAL A 642 0.45 -2.53 -31.44
N ASN A 643 -0.30 -3.64 -31.42
CA ASN A 643 -1.75 -3.65 -31.68
C ASN A 643 -2.18 -2.91 -32.95
N ALA A 644 -1.46 -3.19 -34.05
CA ALA A 644 -1.59 -2.56 -35.37
C ALA A 644 -1.24 -1.06 -35.46
N LEU A 645 -0.86 -0.42 -34.35
CA LEU A 645 -0.36 0.95 -34.32
C LEU A 645 1.15 0.95 -34.52
N SER A 646 1.61 1.82 -35.40
CA SER A 646 3.03 1.92 -35.75
C SER A 646 3.66 3.18 -35.18
N SER A 647 4.95 3.07 -34.83
CA SER A 647 5.75 4.25 -34.53
C SER A 647 5.80 5.19 -35.73
N ALA A 648 5.81 6.48 -35.43
CA ALA A 648 6.14 7.50 -36.41
C ALA A 648 7.62 7.36 -36.80
N LYS A 649 7.95 7.80 -38.01
CA LYS A 649 9.32 7.89 -38.50
C LYS A 649 10.06 8.99 -37.73
N ASP A 650 11.19 8.67 -37.12
CA ASP A 650 11.99 9.55 -36.26
C ASP A 650 13.52 9.34 -36.42
N PRO A 651 14.10 9.77 -37.54
CA PRO A 651 15.53 9.62 -37.78
C PRO A 651 16.36 10.62 -36.94
N PRO A 652 17.55 10.23 -36.44
CA PRO A 652 18.24 8.96 -36.66
C PRO A 652 17.89 7.85 -35.66
N ALA A 653 17.04 8.13 -34.67
CA ALA A 653 16.72 7.21 -33.57
C ALA A 653 16.17 5.86 -34.06
N ASP A 654 15.44 5.89 -35.17
CA ASP A 654 14.84 4.72 -35.81
C ASP A 654 15.63 4.18 -37.02
N GLN A 655 16.91 4.54 -37.21
CA GLN A 655 17.69 4.10 -38.37
C GLN A 655 18.70 3.00 -38.04
N PHE A 656 18.65 1.91 -38.81
CA PHE A 656 19.65 0.83 -38.75
C PHE A 656 20.40 0.73 -40.09
N THR A 657 21.73 0.65 -40.03
CA THR A 657 22.59 0.55 -41.22
C THR A 657 23.13 -0.86 -41.42
N TYR A 658 22.78 -1.47 -42.56
CA TYR A 658 23.34 -2.73 -43.02
C TYR A 658 24.62 -2.48 -43.83
N GLN A 659 25.72 -3.11 -43.44
CA GLN A 659 27.05 -3.00 -44.08
C GLN A 659 27.45 -4.26 -44.84
#